data_AF-A0A8B6DZF0-F1
#
_entry.id   AF-A0A8B6DZF0-F1
#
_cell.length_a   1.000
_cell.length_b   1.000
_cell.length_c   1.000
_cell.angle_alpha   90.00
_cell.angle_beta   90.00
_cell.angle_gamma   90.00
#
_symmetry.space_group_name_H-M   'P 1'
#
loop_
_entity.id
_entity.type
_entity.pdbx_description
1 polymer ?
#
loop_
_entity_poly.entity_id
_entity_poly.type
_entity_poly.pdbx_seq_one_letter_code
_entity_poly.pdbx_strand_id
1 'polypeptide(L)'
;MGELCEEDSVQFNSDIKVQITGKFDAERDVKFRNINKLCKQEQEFRTKRQAVVFRNMKKKLKMKNLLQVEAAPNIAIIGSGGGMRAVVGMCGAMTALQDEGFLDSAMYTAGLSGSAWYLLTMYAHDKQLNPKAVTDTIRKKLEPFGTIQFWKAWYSWKYFTKSKVFNSGKYFTITDTFGEMIGDLLLEEKCKQKWSNQRKKLEDGSAPLPLIAALHVRNEETIKTYNEWIELSPYEVFMPRYGAAIDMKNFGDRFYGGFITKEYGEQPIHFLQGSVIKRTTNKLFNNFDATFVGKVPNYLHGIPEFTPLVENLVEKTDRIVEPEKKDMMLVDAGIAFNSPYPAVLHPARKVDVILSFDFSDRGEDKKWPFEELEKAKKWADERNVPFPALRLNDIRTKCEKKGDYDEVYIFEGNKQAPTIVHFVMINKSFRKQGKKGGSRVNGQQDFDILPKYSTRKFGYSNEEFDKLKSLVEYNVYNNKKKIVECASLAQDRGRLEAKIESFNSEIVILKKSLNKETDALKIKSKMLEDQTETIRKLKEGLVERDEEIKKAREEALKTQRSLEEQLNEERAGSQDVQERLDTLRERKDDLKHQVADLESELEESKKAHSILNNKWKEKSQLIGQLEKQVQQMKDNWENKEKKLTQERNKAVEAASTAIEKLRSVDDSFRKQLEAKESLHQEEINRLEHEKQAELDQAYQKVYEVEEEMRELLRDQDASKKATEEKVKRLTKALGDLQTDLM
;
A
#
# COMPACT_ATOMS: atom_id res chain seq x y z
N MET A 1 -1.19 -15.32 -42.62
CA MET A 1 0.23 -14.91 -42.67
C MET A 1 0.69 -15.17 -44.09
N GLY A 2 1.33 -14.20 -44.74
CA GLY A 2 1.68 -14.26 -46.16
C GLY A 2 2.78 -15.27 -46.46
N GLU A 3 2.70 -15.92 -47.62
CA GLU A 3 3.76 -16.75 -48.18
C GLU A 3 5.01 -15.87 -48.41
N LEU A 4 6.06 -16.09 -47.63
CA LEU A 4 7.39 -15.58 -47.94
C LEU A 4 8.04 -16.57 -48.92
N CYS A 5 8.15 -16.17 -50.18
CA CYS A 5 9.01 -16.82 -51.16
C CYS A 5 10.34 -16.07 -51.20
N GLU A 6 11.43 -16.75 -50.84
CA GLU A 6 12.80 -16.28 -51.09
C GLU A 6 13.33 -17.00 -52.33
N GLU A 7 13.79 -16.24 -53.31
CA GLU A 7 14.41 -16.75 -54.52
C GLU A 7 15.88 -16.34 -54.56
N ASP A 8 16.77 -17.33 -54.48
CA ASP A 8 18.21 -17.14 -54.62
C ASP A 8 18.70 -17.86 -55.87
N SER A 9 19.58 -17.23 -56.64
CA SER A 9 20.22 -17.86 -57.80
C SER A 9 21.73 -17.85 -57.66
N VAL A 10 22.35 -19.03 -57.75
CA VAL A 10 23.80 -19.21 -57.67
C VAL A 10 24.30 -19.73 -59.01
N GLN A 11 25.27 -19.03 -59.60
CA GLN A 11 25.91 -19.45 -60.83
C GLN A 11 27.21 -20.20 -60.52
N PHE A 12 27.28 -21.47 -60.88
CA PHE A 12 28.43 -22.33 -60.56
C PHE A 12 29.57 -22.19 -61.58
N ASN A 13 29.25 -21.96 -62.86
CA ASN A 13 30.18 -21.64 -63.96
C ASN A 13 29.45 -20.96 -65.14
N SER A 14 30.11 -20.80 -66.29
CA SER A 14 29.51 -20.19 -67.50
C SER A 14 28.29 -20.94 -68.04
N ASP A 15 28.17 -22.23 -67.72
CA ASP A 15 27.24 -23.15 -68.38
C ASP A 15 26.10 -23.62 -67.44
N ILE A 16 26.22 -23.42 -66.12
CA ILE A 16 25.25 -23.89 -65.12
C ILE A 16 24.86 -22.77 -64.15
N LYS A 17 23.59 -22.37 -64.24
CA LYS A 17 22.90 -21.50 -63.28
C LYS A 17 21.89 -22.34 -62.49
N VAL A 18 21.99 -22.33 -61.16
CA VAL A 18 21.04 -23.00 -60.27
C VAL A 18 20.17 -21.92 -59.62
N GLN A 19 18.86 -22.02 -59.80
CA GLN A 19 17.88 -21.19 -59.09
C GLN A 19 17.23 -22.04 -58.00
N ILE A 20 17.27 -21.55 -56.77
CA ILE A 20 16.67 -22.17 -55.60
C ILE A 20 15.54 -21.26 -55.15
N THR A 21 14.31 -21.77 -55.21
CA THR A 21 13.13 -21.09 -54.69
C THR A 21 12.74 -21.77 -53.38
N GLY A 22 12.82 -21.04 -52.27
CA GLY A 22 12.36 -21.49 -50.97
C GLY A 22 10.90 -21.11 -50.75
N LYS A 23 10.03 -22.10 -50.53
CA LYS A 23 8.65 -21.88 -50.06
C LYS A 23 8.52 -22.35 -48.61
N PHE A 24 8.14 -21.44 -47.71
CA PHE A 24 7.89 -21.79 -46.31
C PHE A 24 6.41 -22.12 -46.10
N ASP A 25 6.09 -23.41 -45.94
CA ASP A 25 4.76 -23.84 -45.52
C ASP A 25 4.70 -23.91 -43.98
N ALA A 26 3.77 -23.15 -43.40
CA ALA A 26 3.82 -22.81 -41.97
C ALA A 26 3.27 -23.92 -41.06
N GLU A 27 2.60 -24.95 -41.59
CA GLU A 27 1.91 -25.95 -40.78
C GLU A 27 2.52 -27.36 -40.91
N ARG A 28 3.07 -27.88 -39.81
CA ARG A 28 3.57 -29.27 -39.72
C ARG A 28 2.43 -30.28 -39.82
N ASP A 29 2.69 -31.43 -40.45
CA ASP A 29 1.76 -32.57 -40.47
C ASP A 29 1.60 -33.20 -39.08
N VAL A 30 2.68 -33.20 -38.29
CA VAL A 30 2.65 -33.61 -36.89
C VAL A 30 2.12 -32.46 -36.04
N LYS A 31 1.01 -32.73 -35.34
CA LYS A 31 0.35 -31.76 -34.47
C LYS A 31 0.79 -31.97 -33.03
N PHE A 32 1.31 -30.91 -32.41
CA PHE A 32 1.65 -30.88 -31.00
C PHE A 32 0.57 -30.18 -30.20
N ARG A 33 0.14 -30.78 -29.09
CA ARG A 33 -0.86 -30.21 -28.19
C ARG A 33 -0.60 -30.59 -26.75
N ASN A 34 -1.09 -29.75 -25.84
CA ASN A 34 -1.12 -30.07 -24.42
C ASN A 34 -1.99 -31.32 -24.18
N ILE A 35 -1.53 -32.23 -23.31
CA ILE A 35 -2.25 -33.45 -22.92
C ILE A 35 -3.64 -33.18 -22.32
N ASN A 36 -3.93 -31.95 -21.90
CA ASN A 36 -5.26 -31.55 -21.45
C ASN A 36 -6.21 -31.16 -22.61
N LYS A 37 -5.82 -31.32 -23.87
CA LYS A 37 -6.64 -31.03 -25.05
C LYS A 37 -6.76 -32.24 -25.98
N LEU A 38 -7.96 -32.43 -26.52
CA LEU A 38 -8.25 -33.43 -27.57
C LEU A 38 -8.08 -32.81 -28.96
N CYS A 39 -7.96 -33.63 -30.01
CA CYS A 39 -8.04 -33.12 -31.39
C CYS A 39 -9.42 -32.51 -31.69
N LYS A 40 -9.46 -31.62 -32.69
CA LYS A 40 -10.69 -30.92 -33.08
C LYS A 40 -11.80 -31.90 -33.47
N GLN A 41 -11.46 -32.96 -34.19
CA GLN A 41 -12.40 -34.00 -34.64
C GLN A 41 -13.01 -34.77 -33.45
N GLU A 42 -12.23 -35.10 -32.43
CA GLU A 42 -12.76 -35.75 -31.22
C GLU A 42 -13.65 -34.78 -30.43
N GLN A 43 -13.31 -33.49 -30.35
CA GLN A 43 -14.16 -32.48 -29.70
C GLN A 43 -15.52 -32.36 -30.39
N GLU A 44 -15.53 -32.24 -31.73
CA GLU A 44 -16.76 -32.18 -32.53
C GLU A 44 -17.61 -33.46 -32.38
N PHE A 45 -16.96 -34.63 -32.40
CA PHE A 45 -17.60 -35.91 -32.13
C PHE A 45 -18.29 -35.91 -30.76
N ARG A 46 -17.59 -35.45 -29.71
CA ARG A 46 -18.14 -35.44 -28.35
C ARG A 46 -19.38 -34.58 -28.24
N THR A 47 -19.37 -33.38 -28.80
CA THR A 47 -20.55 -32.49 -28.79
C THR A 47 -21.77 -33.17 -29.41
N LYS A 48 -21.60 -33.85 -30.54
CA LYS A 48 -22.69 -34.60 -31.20
C LYS A 48 -23.12 -35.83 -30.38
N ARG A 49 -22.15 -36.62 -29.91
CA ARG A 49 -22.39 -37.88 -29.18
C ARG A 49 -23.04 -37.63 -27.82
N GLN A 50 -22.71 -36.54 -27.12
CA GLN A 50 -23.30 -36.20 -25.81
C GLN A 50 -24.83 -36.11 -25.88
N ALA A 51 -25.39 -35.50 -26.93
CA ALA A 51 -26.83 -35.43 -27.12
C ALA A 51 -27.47 -36.80 -27.40
N VAL A 52 -26.76 -37.70 -28.07
CA VAL A 52 -27.20 -39.10 -28.30
C VAL A 52 -27.16 -39.89 -26.99
N VAL A 53 -26.05 -39.80 -26.26
CA VAL A 53 -25.83 -40.44 -24.96
C VAL A 53 -26.91 -40.00 -23.97
N PHE A 54 -27.13 -38.70 -23.81
CA PHE A 54 -28.16 -38.15 -22.92
C PHE A 54 -29.56 -38.74 -23.22
N ARG A 55 -29.96 -38.78 -24.50
CA ARG A 55 -31.25 -39.34 -24.92
C ARG A 55 -31.33 -40.84 -24.62
N ASN A 56 -30.27 -41.60 -24.87
CA ASN A 56 -30.24 -43.04 -24.63
C ASN A 56 -30.22 -43.37 -23.13
N MET A 57 -29.48 -42.63 -22.30
CA MET A 57 -29.49 -42.81 -20.85
C MET A 57 -30.87 -42.56 -20.25
N LYS A 58 -31.56 -41.50 -20.72
CA LYS A 58 -32.92 -41.19 -20.25
C LYS A 58 -33.95 -42.23 -20.71
N LYS A 59 -33.88 -42.68 -21.97
CA LYS A 59 -34.87 -43.60 -22.57
C LYS A 59 -34.61 -45.07 -22.26
N LYS A 60 -33.39 -45.55 -22.49
CA LYS A 60 -33.01 -46.97 -22.39
C LYS A 60 -32.58 -47.33 -20.96
N LEU A 61 -31.70 -46.53 -20.35
CA LEU A 61 -31.21 -46.80 -18.99
C LEU A 61 -32.17 -46.30 -17.89
N LYS A 62 -33.18 -45.50 -18.25
CA LYS A 62 -34.19 -44.92 -17.34
C LYS A 62 -33.56 -44.16 -16.16
N MET A 63 -32.41 -43.53 -16.39
CA MET A 63 -31.73 -42.73 -15.38
C MET A 63 -32.56 -41.50 -15.01
N LYS A 64 -32.73 -41.29 -13.70
CA LYS A 64 -33.45 -40.14 -13.14
C LYS A 64 -32.50 -38.95 -13.01
N ASN A 65 -33.03 -37.74 -12.78
CA ASN A 65 -32.25 -36.53 -12.51
C ASN A 65 -31.30 -36.03 -13.63
N LEU A 66 -31.39 -36.58 -14.85
CA LEU A 66 -30.73 -36.04 -16.05
C LEU A 66 -31.47 -34.79 -16.55
N LEU A 67 -31.07 -33.63 -16.01
CA LEU A 67 -31.68 -32.33 -16.33
C LEU A 67 -31.14 -31.70 -17.61
N GLN A 68 -29.84 -31.85 -17.87
CA GLN A 68 -29.11 -31.23 -18.99
C GLN A 68 -28.18 -32.25 -19.66
N VAL A 69 -27.77 -31.97 -20.90
CA VAL A 69 -26.92 -32.87 -21.69
C VAL A 69 -25.56 -33.06 -21.04
N GLU A 70 -25.00 -31.99 -20.49
CA GLU A 70 -23.69 -31.93 -19.81
C GLU A 70 -23.69 -32.71 -18.50
N ALA A 71 -24.86 -32.97 -17.92
CA ALA A 71 -25.01 -33.78 -16.72
C ALA A 71 -24.96 -35.29 -17.01
N ALA A 72 -24.98 -35.72 -18.28
CA ALA A 72 -24.86 -37.13 -18.62
C ALA A 72 -23.42 -37.61 -18.35
N PRO A 73 -23.22 -38.67 -17.54
CA PRO A 73 -21.89 -39.18 -17.26
C PRO A 73 -21.26 -39.77 -18.52
N ASN A 74 -19.99 -39.47 -18.76
CA ASN A 74 -19.22 -40.07 -19.84
C ASN A 74 -18.82 -41.50 -19.46
N ILE A 75 -19.50 -42.48 -20.08
CA ILE A 75 -19.19 -43.91 -19.89
C ILE A 75 -18.15 -44.36 -20.92
N ALA A 76 -17.11 -45.05 -20.46
CA ALA A 76 -16.18 -45.79 -21.31
C ALA A 76 -16.33 -47.31 -21.10
N ILE A 77 -16.28 -48.08 -22.18
CA ILE A 77 -16.26 -49.54 -22.14
C ILE A 77 -14.86 -50.00 -22.53
N ILE A 78 -14.17 -50.77 -21.68
CA ILE A 78 -12.81 -51.23 -21.98
C ILE A 78 -12.71 -52.75 -21.91
N GLY A 79 -11.96 -53.33 -22.84
CA GLY A 79 -11.67 -54.76 -22.89
C GLY A 79 -10.18 -55.06 -22.79
N SER A 80 -9.81 -56.00 -21.91
CA SER A 80 -8.45 -56.48 -21.74
C SER A 80 -7.96 -57.31 -22.94
N GLY A 81 -6.68 -57.65 -22.94
CA GLY A 81 -6.16 -58.65 -23.88
C GLY A 81 -6.50 -60.09 -23.49
N GLY A 82 -6.20 -61.03 -24.38
CA GLY A 82 -6.50 -62.45 -24.17
C GLY A 82 -6.71 -63.28 -25.44
N GLY A 83 -6.17 -62.85 -26.58
CA GLY A 83 -6.33 -63.56 -27.85
C GLY A 83 -7.81 -63.77 -28.24
N MET A 84 -8.14 -64.93 -28.81
CA MET A 84 -9.52 -65.23 -29.21
C MET A 84 -10.48 -65.35 -28.03
N ARG A 85 -10.02 -65.71 -26.83
CA ARG A 85 -10.86 -65.69 -25.62
C ARG A 85 -11.41 -64.28 -25.37
N ALA A 86 -10.58 -63.26 -25.49
CA ALA A 86 -11.01 -61.87 -25.36
C ALA A 86 -11.97 -61.47 -26.51
N VAL A 87 -11.73 -61.93 -27.75
CA VAL A 87 -12.66 -61.71 -28.88
C VAL A 87 -14.06 -62.27 -28.57
N VAL A 88 -14.14 -63.54 -28.15
CA VAL A 88 -15.42 -64.20 -27.81
C VAL A 88 -16.06 -63.55 -26.58
N GLY A 89 -15.27 -63.21 -25.57
CA GLY A 89 -15.73 -62.49 -24.39
C GLY A 89 -16.33 -61.13 -24.76
N MET A 90 -15.67 -60.37 -25.63
CA MET A 90 -16.17 -59.09 -26.15
C MET A 90 -17.43 -59.25 -27.01
N CYS A 91 -17.56 -60.33 -27.79
CA CYS A 91 -18.82 -60.65 -28.47
C CYS A 91 -19.98 -60.72 -27.47
N GLY A 92 -19.79 -61.40 -26.33
CA GLY A 92 -20.80 -61.48 -25.28
C GLY A 92 -21.04 -60.15 -24.58
N ALA A 93 -19.98 -59.46 -24.17
CA ALA A 93 -20.08 -58.17 -23.47
C ALA A 93 -20.80 -57.12 -24.31
N MET A 94 -20.37 -56.92 -25.56
CA MET A 94 -20.93 -55.90 -26.45
C MET A 94 -22.35 -56.21 -26.89
N THR A 95 -22.70 -57.49 -27.07
CA THR A 95 -24.09 -57.89 -27.33
C THR A 95 -24.99 -57.55 -26.14
N ALA A 96 -24.59 -57.89 -24.92
CA ALA A 96 -25.39 -57.60 -23.73
C ALA A 96 -25.47 -56.10 -23.41
N LEU A 97 -24.38 -55.35 -23.60
CA LEU A 97 -24.36 -53.90 -23.44
C LEU A 97 -25.22 -53.19 -24.48
N GLN A 98 -25.28 -53.69 -25.72
CA GLN A 98 -26.18 -53.17 -26.75
C GLN A 98 -27.65 -53.43 -26.40
N ASP A 99 -27.96 -54.65 -25.94
CA ASP A 99 -29.33 -55.06 -25.57
C ASP A 99 -29.89 -54.27 -24.39
N GLU A 100 -29.05 -53.94 -23.41
CA GLU A 100 -29.43 -53.12 -22.25
C GLU A 100 -29.21 -51.60 -22.51
N GLY A 101 -28.75 -51.20 -23.69
CA GLY A 101 -28.61 -49.78 -24.09
C GLY A 101 -27.38 -49.05 -23.53
N PHE A 102 -26.46 -49.75 -22.88
CA PHE A 102 -25.19 -49.20 -22.40
C PHE A 102 -24.24 -48.84 -23.54
N LEU A 103 -24.18 -49.65 -24.61
CA LEU A 103 -23.31 -49.35 -25.76
C LEU A 103 -23.74 -48.07 -26.48
N ASP A 104 -25.05 -47.85 -26.61
CA ASP A 104 -25.63 -46.63 -27.17
C ASP A 104 -25.44 -45.40 -26.26
N SER A 105 -25.16 -45.63 -24.99
CA SER A 105 -24.94 -44.61 -23.96
C SER A 105 -23.46 -44.40 -23.64
N ALA A 106 -22.55 -45.18 -24.24
CA ALA A 106 -21.12 -45.03 -24.06
C ALA A 106 -20.58 -43.90 -24.95
N MET A 107 -19.62 -43.14 -24.41
CA MET A 107 -18.83 -42.16 -25.15
C MET A 107 -17.64 -42.83 -25.86
N TYR A 108 -17.00 -43.78 -25.18
CA TYR A 108 -15.76 -44.40 -25.62
C TYR A 108 -15.82 -45.92 -25.52
N THR A 109 -15.15 -46.59 -26.46
CA THR A 109 -14.78 -48.01 -26.36
C THR A 109 -13.29 -48.11 -26.48
N ALA A 110 -12.61 -48.85 -25.61
CA ALA A 110 -11.17 -49.08 -25.75
C ALA A 110 -10.81 -50.56 -25.66
N GLY A 111 -9.79 -50.95 -26.40
CA GLY A 111 -9.32 -52.32 -26.42
C GLY A 111 -7.82 -52.39 -26.63
N LEU A 112 -7.21 -53.41 -26.04
CA LEU A 112 -5.89 -53.87 -26.45
C LEU A 112 -5.96 -55.35 -26.79
N SER A 113 -5.00 -55.81 -27.58
CA SER A 113 -4.87 -57.21 -27.97
C SER A 113 -6.16 -57.82 -28.56
N GLY A 114 -6.57 -59.00 -28.11
CA GLY A 114 -7.82 -59.65 -28.56
C GLY A 114 -9.07 -58.77 -28.49
N SER A 115 -9.22 -57.87 -27.50
CA SER A 115 -10.34 -56.92 -27.47
C SER A 115 -10.23 -55.87 -28.58
N ALA A 116 -9.00 -55.44 -28.92
CA ALA A 116 -8.76 -54.58 -30.08
C ALA A 116 -9.12 -55.29 -31.39
N TRP A 117 -8.83 -56.59 -31.53
CA TRP A 117 -9.24 -57.36 -32.72
C TRP A 117 -10.76 -57.36 -32.91
N TYR A 118 -11.51 -57.54 -31.81
CA TYR A 118 -12.97 -57.45 -31.84
C TYR A 118 -13.44 -56.04 -32.22
N LEU A 119 -12.90 -54.98 -31.60
CA LEU A 119 -13.30 -53.61 -31.92
C LEU A 119 -13.00 -53.26 -33.39
N LEU A 120 -11.79 -53.54 -33.87
CA LEU A 120 -11.41 -53.33 -35.26
C LEU A 120 -12.37 -54.08 -36.21
N THR A 121 -12.76 -55.31 -35.85
CA THR A 121 -13.70 -56.12 -36.63
C THR A 121 -15.12 -55.52 -36.62
N MET A 122 -15.61 -55.16 -35.43
CA MET A 122 -16.96 -54.63 -35.22
C MET A 122 -17.16 -53.32 -35.97
N TYR A 123 -16.17 -52.43 -35.94
CA TYR A 123 -16.23 -51.17 -36.68
C TYR A 123 -16.03 -51.37 -38.17
N ALA A 124 -15.26 -52.34 -38.65
CA ALA A 124 -15.11 -52.57 -40.10
C ALA A 124 -16.27 -53.35 -40.75
N HIS A 125 -17.21 -53.90 -39.97
CA HIS A 125 -18.25 -54.81 -40.47
C HIS A 125 -19.30 -54.14 -41.36
N ASP A 126 -20.31 -53.47 -40.78
CA ASP A 126 -21.42 -52.85 -41.54
C ASP A 126 -21.35 -51.32 -41.47
N LYS A 127 -22.31 -50.61 -42.07
CA LYS A 127 -22.40 -49.15 -41.92
C LYS A 127 -22.78 -48.73 -40.49
N GLN A 128 -23.65 -49.50 -39.84
CA GLN A 128 -24.05 -49.27 -38.45
C GLN A 128 -23.41 -50.31 -37.54
N LEU A 129 -23.27 -49.96 -36.26
CA LEU A 129 -22.74 -50.87 -35.26
C LEU A 129 -23.77 -51.96 -34.95
N ASN A 130 -23.40 -53.22 -35.17
CA ASN A 130 -24.26 -54.36 -34.87
C ASN A 130 -23.45 -55.50 -34.23
N PRO A 131 -23.28 -55.48 -32.89
CA PRO A 131 -22.53 -56.51 -32.19
C PRO A 131 -23.05 -57.93 -32.43
N LYS A 132 -24.38 -58.11 -32.61
CA LYS A 132 -24.99 -59.43 -32.86
C LYS A 132 -24.58 -60.00 -34.22
N ALA A 133 -24.72 -59.23 -35.29
CA ALA A 133 -24.32 -59.66 -36.64
C ALA A 133 -22.82 -59.98 -36.73
N VAL A 134 -21.99 -59.16 -36.08
CA VAL A 134 -20.54 -59.40 -35.98
C VAL A 134 -20.26 -60.69 -35.21
N THR A 135 -20.97 -60.92 -34.11
CA THR A 135 -20.82 -62.12 -33.29
C THR A 135 -21.20 -63.39 -34.04
N ASP A 136 -22.30 -63.38 -34.79
CA ASP A 136 -22.73 -64.53 -35.60
C ASP A 136 -21.72 -64.85 -36.71
N THR A 137 -21.12 -63.80 -37.30
CA THR A 137 -20.06 -63.94 -38.30
C THR A 137 -18.81 -64.56 -37.69
N ILE A 138 -18.35 -64.06 -36.55
CA ILE A 138 -17.17 -64.61 -35.84
C ILE A 138 -17.42 -66.06 -35.41
N ARG A 139 -18.62 -66.38 -34.91
CA ARG A 139 -19.00 -67.74 -34.49
C ARG A 139 -18.78 -68.76 -35.60
N LYS A 140 -19.28 -68.47 -36.80
CA LYS A 140 -19.15 -69.36 -37.97
C LYS A 140 -17.70 -69.56 -38.39
N LYS A 141 -16.85 -68.53 -38.23
CA LYS A 141 -15.45 -68.56 -38.69
C LYS A 141 -14.49 -69.25 -37.73
N LEU A 142 -14.82 -69.32 -36.44
CA LEU A 142 -13.95 -69.91 -35.42
C LEU A 142 -14.02 -71.45 -35.33
N GLU A 143 -14.92 -72.09 -36.09
CA GLU A 143 -15.15 -73.54 -36.03
C GLU A 143 -13.91 -74.37 -36.46
N PRO A 144 -13.51 -75.44 -35.73
CA PRO A 144 -12.08 -75.74 -35.58
C PRO A 144 -11.42 -76.69 -36.59
N PHE A 145 -12.14 -77.54 -37.32
CA PHE A 145 -11.56 -78.88 -37.54
C PHE A 145 -10.59 -79.11 -38.71
N GLY A 146 -10.41 -78.17 -39.65
CA GLY A 146 -9.42 -78.35 -40.76
C GLY A 146 -8.76 -77.06 -41.25
N THR A 147 -9.48 -75.96 -41.15
CA THR A 147 -9.07 -74.64 -41.67
C THR A 147 -7.83 -74.10 -40.95
N ILE A 148 -7.68 -74.31 -39.65
CA ILE A 148 -6.61 -73.66 -38.87
C ILE A 148 -5.23 -74.25 -39.16
N GLN A 149 -5.07 -75.57 -39.26
CA GLN A 149 -3.77 -76.17 -39.60
C GLN A 149 -3.34 -75.79 -41.02
N PHE A 150 -4.27 -75.80 -41.98
CA PHE A 150 -4.04 -75.29 -43.32
C PHE A 150 -3.62 -73.81 -43.28
N TRP A 151 -4.31 -72.97 -42.51
CA TRP A 151 -3.95 -71.57 -42.35
C TRP A 151 -2.55 -71.39 -41.78
N LYS A 152 -2.17 -72.14 -40.74
CA LYS A 152 -0.82 -72.07 -40.19
C LYS A 152 0.26 -72.37 -41.24
N ALA A 153 0.07 -73.43 -42.02
CA ALA A 153 1.00 -73.80 -43.08
C ALA A 153 1.01 -72.75 -44.21
N TRP A 154 -0.18 -72.30 -44.63
CA TRP A 154 -0.37 -71.27 -45.65
C TRP A 154 0.30 -69.94 -45.29
N TYR A 155 0.07 -69.41 -44.09
CA TYR A 155 0.67 -68.14 -43.66
C TYR A 155 2.16 -68.28 -43.35
N SER A 156 2.64 -69.46 -42.91
CA SER A 156 4.09 -69.72 -42.82
C SER A 156 4.75 -69.68 -44.20
N TRP A 157 4.12 -70.28 -45.21
CA TRP A 157 4.59 -70.21 -46.60
C TRP A 157 4.49 -68.78 -47.18
N LYS A 158 3.39 -68.07 -46.92
CA LYS A 158 3.18 -66.66 -47.31
C LYS A 158 4.24 -65.73 -46.69
N TYR A 159 4.59 -65.96 -45.42
CA TYR A 159 5.68 -65.24 -44.76
C TYR A 159 7.01 -65.51 -45.45
N PHE A 160 7.37 -66.78 -45.66
CA PHE A 160 8.65 -67.15 -46.27
C PHE A 160 8.79 -66.62 -47.71
N THR A 161 7.72 -66.68 -48.50
CA THR A 161 7.70 -66.14 -49.86
C THR A 161 7.81 -64.62 -49.88
N LYS A 162 6.99 -63.90 -49.10
CA LYS A 162 7.05 -62.42 -49.03
C LYS A 162 8.38 -61.92 -48.45
N SER A 163 8.94 -62.61 -47.46
CA SER A 163 10.24 -62.28 -46.87
C SER A 163 11.40 -62.36 -47.88
N LYS A 164 11.30 -63.23 -48.90
CA LYS A 164 12.31 -63.34 -49.97
C LYS A 164 12.15 -62.30 -51.09
N VAL A 165 10.94 -61.76 -51.26
CA VAL A 165 10.58 -60.82 -52.34
C VAL A 165 10.72 -59.35 -51.90
N PHE A 166 10.84 -59.08 -50.59
CA PHE A 166 10.91 -57.73 -50.04
C PHE A 166 12.28 -57.06 -50.28
N ASN A 167 12.46 -56.50 -51.48
CA ASN A 167 13.60 -55.64 -51.86
C ASN A 167 13.16 -54.18 -52.14
N SER A 168 11.98 -53.75 -51.69
CA SER A 168 11.33 -52.50 -52.13
C SER A 168 11.33 -51.32 -51.13
N GLY A 169 12.10 -51.39 -50.04
CA GLY A 169 12.26 -50.27 -49.10
C GLY A 169 11.06 -49.95 -48.19
N LYS A 170 9.97 -50.74 -48.24
CA LYS A 170 8.99 -50.86 -47.15
C LYS A 170 9.50 -51.91 -46.14
N TYR A 171 9.06 -51.84 -44.88
CA TYR A 171 9.36 -52.91 -43.91
C TYR A 171 8.30 -54.01 -44.00
N PHE A 172 8.74 -55.26 -43.93
CA PHE A 172 7.88 -56.42 -43.76
C PHE A 172 8.36 -57.18 -42.53
N THR A 173 7.48 -57.38 -41.57
CA THR A 173 7.75 -58.16 -40.36
C THR A 173 6.76 -59.31 -40.23
N ILE A 174 7.03 -60.22 -39.29
CA ILE A 174 6.12 -61.33 -38.98
C ILE A 174 4.73 -60.83 -38.55
N THR A 175 4.67 -59.61 -38.00
CA THR A 175 3.45 -58.89 -37.63
C THR A 175 2.53 -58.65 -38.81
N ASP A 176 3.06 -58.34 -40.00
CA ASP A 176 2.26 -58.13 -41.21
C ASP A 176 1.52 -59.40 -41.62
N THR A 177 2.23 -60.55 -41.62
CA THR A 177 1.63 -61.83 -42.02
C THR A 177 0.64 -62.35 -40.99
N PHE A 178 0.94 -62.16 -39.71
CA PHE A 178 0.00 -62.49 -38.64
C PHE A 178 -1.24 -61.58 -38.68
N GLY A 179 -1.05 -60.28 -38.93
CA GLY A 179 -2.11 -59.33 -39.14
C GLY A 179 -3.04 -59.77 -40.25
N GLU A 180 -2.50 -60.09 -41.44
CA GLU A 180 -3.25 -60.67 -42.55
C GLU A 180 -4.01 -61.95 -42.15
N MET A 181 -3.41 -62.84 -41.35
CA MET A 181 -4.11 -64.03 -40.84
C MET A 181 -5.30 -63.66 -39.94
N ILE A 182 -5.15 -62.74 -38.99
CA ILE A 182 -6.28 -62.33 -38.15
C ILE A 182 -7.34 -61.58 -38.97
N GLY A 183 -6.90 -60.74 -39.90
CA GLY A 183 -7.74 -60.01 -40.84
C GLY A 183 -8.56 -60.95 -41.70
N ASP A 184 -7.97 -61.97 -42.29
CA ASP A 184 -8.71 -62.94 -43.09
C ASP A 184 -9.68 -63.73 -42.20
N LEU A 185 -9.28 -64.09 -40.97
CA LEU A 185 -10.11 -64.90 -40.06
C LEU A 185 -11.34 -64.14 -39.56
N LEU A 186 -11.21 -62.84 -39.30
CA LEU A 186 -12.29 -62.04 -38.71
C LEU A 186 -13.01 -61.17 -39.76
N LEU A 187 -12.30 -60.65 -40.74
CA LEU A 187 -12.76 -59.64 -41.70
C LEU A 187 -12.83 -60.10 -43.17
N GLU A 188 -12.14 -61.18 -43.57
CA GLU A 188 -12.05 -61.61 -44.98
C GLU A 188 -11.70 -60.43 -45.92
N GLU A 189 -12.48 -60.19 -46.97
CA GLU A 189 -12.25 -59.11 -47.94
C GLU A 189 -12.28 -57.71 -47.30
N LYS A 190 -12.93 -57.55 -46.16
CA LYS A 190 -12.99 -56.29 -45.41
C LYS A 190 -11.66 -55.95 -44.72
N CYS A 191 -10.70 -56.88 -44.67
CA CYS A 191 -9.40 -56.68 -44.02
C CYS A 191 -8.55 -55.58 -44.65
N LYS A 192 -8.81 -55.22 -45.92
CA LYS A 192 -8.15 -54.13 -46.66
C LYS A 192 -8.71 -52.74 -46.36
N GLN A 193 -9.79 -52.64 -45.58
CA GLN A 193 -10.30 -51.34 -45.15
C GLN A 193 -9.26 -50.61 -44.30
N LYS A 194 -9.35 -49.28 -44.32
CA LYS A 194 -8.55 -48.36 -43.50
C LYS A 194 -9.26 -48.03 -42.20
N TRP A 195 -8.52 -47.74 -41.15
CA TRP A 195 -9.09 -47.34 -39.87
C TRP A 195 -9.72 -45.94 -39.94
N SER A 196 -9.13 -45.03 -40.71
CA SER A 196 -9.71 -43.70 -40.97
C SER A 196 -11.06 -43.77 -41.70
N ASN A 197 -11.36 -44.84 -42.46
CA ASN A 197 -12.66 -45.03 -43.09
C ASN A 197 -13.79 -45.14 -42.06
N GLN A 198 -13.48 -45.52 -40.82
CA GLN A 198 -14.46 -45.69 -39.76
C GLN A 198 -14.97 -44.36 -39.18
N ARG A 199 -14.36 -43.22 -39.55
CA ARG A 199 -14.89 -41.87 -39.22
C ARG A 199 -16.34 -41.69 -39.63
N LYS A 200 -16.76 -42.28 -40.76
CA LYS A 200 -18.15 -42.21 -41.26
C LYS A 200 -19.19 -42.73 -40.26
N LYS A 201 -18.80 -43.67 -39.39
CA LYS A 201 -19.68 -44.21 -38.33
C LYS A 201 -19.82 -43.30 -37.12
N LEU A 202 -18.94 -42.30 -37.02
CA LEU A 202 -18.83 -41.40 -35.89
C LEU A 202 -19.40 -40.00 -36.22
N GLU A 203 -19.63 -39.70 -37.50
CA GLU A 203 -20.05 -38.38 -37.99
C GLU A 203 -21.35 -37.86 -37.34
N ASP A 204 -22.29 -38.76 -37.05
CA ASP A 204 -23.58 -38.47 -36.42
C ASP A 204 -23.58 -38.77 -34.90
N GLY A 205 -22.46 -39.26 -34.36
CA GLY A 205 -22.37 -39.72 -32.98
C GLY A 205 -23.24 -40.94 -32.68
N SER A 206 -23.52 -41.82 -33.64
CA SER A 206 -24.32 -43.05 -33.45
C SER A 206 -23.56 -44.18 -32.74
N ALA A 207 -22.24 -44.23 -32.87
CA ALA A 207 -21.35 -45.16 -32.18
C ALA A 207 -20.43 -44.44 -31.17
N PRO A 208 -19.96 -45.12 -30.10
CA PRO A 208 -18.89 -44.59 -29.26
C PRO A 208 -17.58 -44.43 -30.08
N LEU A 209 -16.61 -43.65 -29.59
CA LEU A 209 -15.30 -43.55 -30.25
C LEU A 209 -14.45 -44.79 -29.89
N PRO A 210 -13.99 -45.59 -30.87
CA PRO A 210 -13.07 -46.69 -30.61
C PRO A 210 -11.63 -46.21 -30.46
N LEU A 211 -10.98 -46.66 -29.40
CA LEU A 211 -9.60 -46.38 -29.05
C LEU A 211 -8.82 -47.69 -28.96
N ILE A 212 -7.83 -47.88 -29.83
CA ILE A 212 -6.96 -49.04 -29.79
C ILE A 212 -5.66 -48.63 -29.08
N ALA A 213 -5.30 -49.37 -28.02
CA ALA A 213 -4.09 -49.10 -27.26
C ALA A 213 -2.93 -50.02 -27.72
N ALA A 214 -1.78 -49.41 -27.98
CA ALA A 214 -0.53 -50.07 -28.30
C ALA A 214 0.62 -49.44 -27.49
N LEU A 215 1.81 -50.03 -27.55
CA LEU A 215 3.02 -49.47 -26.98
C LEU A 215 4.06 -49.21 -28.06
N HIS A 216 4.75 -48.09 -27.93
CA HIS A 216 6.03 -47.88 -28.56
C HIS A 216 7.16 -48.31 -27.62
N VAL A 217 8.16 -49.00 -28.17
CA VAL A 217 9.37 -49.47 -27.46
C VAL A 217 10.61 -49.07 -28.26
N ARG A 218 11.76 -48.91 -27.59
CA ARG A 218 13.01 -48.50 -28.27
C ARG A 218 13.66 -49.64 -29.04
N ASN A 219 13.68 -50.81 -28.41
CA ASN A 219 14.22 -52.06 -28.91
C ASN A 219 13.57 -53.24 -28.15
N GLU A 220 13.81 -54.47 -28.61
CA GLU A 220 13.17 -55.66 -28.04
C GLU A 220 13.62 -55.95 -26.59
N GLU A 221 14.84 -55.54 -26.23
CA GLU A 221 15.43 -55.78 -24.92
C GLU A 221 14.90 -54.83 -23.83
N THR A 222 14.47 -53.62 -24.23
CA THR A 222 14.02 -52.56 -23.30
C THR A 222 12.51 -52.56 -23.07
N ILE A 223 11.75 -53.49 -23.66
CA ILE A 223 10.27 -53.49 -23.57
C ILE A 223 9.76 -53.42 -22.11
N LYS A 224 10.45 -54.08 -21.17
CA LYS A 224 10.07 -54.11 -19.74
C LYS A 224 10.48 -52.85 -18.98
N THR A 225 11.53 -52.15 -19.42
CA THR A 225 12.09 -50.98 -18.74
C THR A 225 11.61 -49.67 -19.35
N TYR A 226 11.25 -49.69 -20.64
CA TYR A 226 10.78 -48.55 -21.39
C TYR A 226 9.65 -48.94 -22.35
N ASN A 227 8.49 -48.35 -22.15
CA ASN A 227 7.37 -48.43 -23.08
C ASN A 227 6.51 -47.17 -23.00
N GLU A 228 6.06 -46.70 -24.16
CA GLU A 228 5.24 -45.51 -24.30
C GLU A 228 3.89 -45.83 -24.90
N TRP A 229 2.82 -45.32 -24.28
CA TRP A 229 1.47 -45.59 -24.75
C TRP A 229 1.17 -44.83 -26.03
N ILE A 230 0.64 -45.57 -27.02
CA ILE A 230 0.12 -45.02 -28.27
C ILE A 230 -1.37 -45.32 -28.34
N GLU A 231 -2.12 -44.27 -28.63
CA GLU A 231 -3.56 -44.32 -28.86
C GLU A 231 -3.84 -44.24 -30.36
N LEU A 232 -4.58 -45.22 -30.88
CA LEU A 232 -4.96 -45.30 -32.28
C LEU A 232 -6.47 -45.14 -32.37
N SER A 233 -6.94 -43.97 -32.82
CA SER A 233 -8.35 -43.68 -33.08
C SER A 233 -8.59 -43.54 -34.59
N PRO A 234 -9.85 -43.57 -35.07
CA PRO A 234 -10.12 -43.28 -36.47
C PRO A 234 -9.65 -41.88 -36.90
N TYR A 235 -9.55 -40.93 -35.96
CA TYR A 235 -9.11 -39.56 -36.24
C TYR A 235 -7.60 -39.41 -36.29
N GLU A 236 -6.88 -40.03 -35.36
CA GLU A 236 -5.46 -39.77 -35.18
C GLU A 236 -4.72 -40.92 -34.50
N VAL A 237 -3.40 -40.89 -34.67
CA VAL A 237 -2.43 -41.66 -33.88
C VAL A 237 -1.75 -40.70 -32.93
N PHE A 238 -1.88 -40.95 -31.63
CA PHE A 238 -1.48 -40.01 -30.59
C PHE A 238 -0.54 -40.66 -29.58
N MET A 239 0.54 -39.95 -29.25
CA MET A 239 1.43 -40.26 -28.13
C MET A 239 1.19 -39.23 -27.00
N PRO A 240 0.42 -39.59 -25.96
CA PRO A 240 0.06 -38.65 -24.89
C PRO A 240 1.25 -38.03 -24.17
N ARG A 241 2.30 -38.82 -23.89
CA ARG A 241 3.51 -38.34 -23.18
C ARG A 241 4.17 -37.15 -23.87
N TYR A 242 4.17 -37.12 -25.20
CA TYR A 242 4.79 -36.06 -26.00
C TYR A 242 3.79 -35.04 -26.53
N GLY A 243 2.49 -35.25 -26.32
CA GLY A 243 1.45 -34.42 -26.90
C GLY A 243 1.46 -34.43 -28.44
N ALA A 244 2.07 -35.44 -29.06
CA ALA A 244 2.30 -35.49 -30.50
C ALA A 244 1.30 -36.40 -31.20
N ALA A 245 0.68 -35.90 -32.26
CA ALA A 245 -0.33 -36.61 -33.04
C ALA A 245 -0.10 -36.47 -34.54
N ILE A 246 -0.53 -37.48 -35.29
CA ILE A 246 -0.71 -37.41 -36.74
C ILE A 246 -2.14 -37.83 -37.10
N ASP A 247 -2.66 -37.36 -38.24
CA ASP A 247 -3.91 -37.90 -38.78
C ASP A 247 -3.70 -39.40 -39.09
N MET A 248 -4.68 -40.25 -38.71
CA MET A 248 -4.61 -41.70 -38.95
C MET A 248 -4.38 -42.07 -40.43
N LYS A 249 -4.81 -41.23 -41.38
CA LYS A 249 -4.54 -41.43 -42.82
C LYS A 249 -3.06 -41.45 -43.18
N ASN A 250 -2.23 -40.83 -42.34
CA ASN A 250 -0.80 -40.68 -42.55
C ASN A 250 -0.01 -41.74 -41.75
N PHE A 251 -0.71 -42.66 -41.06
CA PHE A 251 -0.10 -43.75 -40.32
C PHE A 251 0.48 -44.80 -41.27
N GLY A 252 1.74 -44.57 -41.65
CA GLY A 252 2.46 -45.33 -42.66
C GLY A 252 3.42 -44.48 -43.50
N ASP A 253 3.24 -43.16 -43.50
CA ASP A 253 4.06 -42.20 -44.24
C ASP A 253 5.39 -41.93 -43.55
N ARG A 254 6.39 -41.48 -44.31
CA ARG A 254 7.70 -41.07 -43.75
C ARG A 254 7.63 -39.63 -43.31
N PHE A 255 8.24 -39.34 -42.16
CA PHE A 255 8.31 -38.00 -41.60
C PHE A 255 9.77 -37.58 -41.41
N TYR A 256 10.03 -36.29 -41.53
CA TYR A 256 11.26 -35.64 -41.07
C TYR A 256 10.94 -34.22 -40.63
N GLY A 257 11.41 -33.79 -39.46
CA GLY A 257 11.15 -32.44 -38.98
C GLY A 257 9.65 -32.15 -38.79
N GLY A 258 8.82 -33.18 -38.60
CA GLY A 258 7.37 -33.03 -38.44
C GLY A 258 6.58 -32.82 -39.75
N PHE A 259 7.24 -32.94 -40.90
CA PHE A 259 6.61 -32.91 -42.22
C PHE A 259 6.68 -34.29 -42.88
N ILE A 260 5.68 -34.61 -43.70
CA ILE A 260 5.69 -35.82 -44.52
C ILE A 260 6.73 -35.64 -45.63
N THR A 261 7.70 -36.56 -45.67
CA THR A 261 8.75 -36.59 -46.72
C THR A 261 8.44 -37.61 -47.82
N LYS A 262 7.64 -38.63 -47.50
CA LYS A 262 7.21 -39.63 -48.48
C LYS A 262 5.87 -40.24 -48.11
N GLU A 263 4.90 -40.09 -49.00
CA GLU A 263 3.58 -40.68 -48.88
C GLU A 263 3.58 -42.15 -49.31
N TYR A 264 3.21 -43.01 -48.39
CA TYR A 264 2.93 -44.43 -48.61
C TYR A 264 1.45 -44.77 -48.41
N GLY A 265 0.72 -43.90 -47.70
CA GLY A 265 -0.67 -44.05 -47.30
C GLY A 265 -0.85 -44.93 -46.07
N GLU A 266 -2.03 -44.76 -45.45
CA GLU A 266 -2.48 -45.54 -44.29
C GLU A 266 -2.39 -47.05 -44.47
N GLN A 267 -1.86 -47.71 -43.43
CA GLN A 267 -1.85 -49.17 -43.32
C GLN A 267 -3.26 -49.76 -43.17
N PRO A 268 -3.54 -50.94 -43.73
CA PRO A 268 -4.84 -51.59 -43.60
C PRO A 268 -5.15 -52.01 -42.15
N ILE A 269 -6.43 -52.19 -41.81
CA ILE A 269 -6.87 -52.56 -40.46
C ILE A 269 -6.18 -53.83 -39.94
N HIS A 270 -5.92 -54.80 -40.81
CA HIS A 270 -5.26 -56.04 -40.40
C HIS A 270 -3.82 -55.81 -39.90
N PHE A 271 -3.14 -54.76 -40.35
CA PHE A 271 -1.84 -54.36 -39.81
C PHE A 271 -1.96 -53.93 -38.34
N LEU A 272 -3.02 -53.17 -38.00
CA LEU A 272 -3.31 -52.80 -36.62
C LEU A 272 -3.63 -54.03 -35.77
N GLN A 273 -4.40 -54.99 -36.30
CA GLN A 273 -4.68 -56.27 -35.63
C GLN A 273 -3.38 -57.04 -35.36
N GLY A 274 -2.44 -57.04 -36.31
CA GLY A 274 -1.13 -57.65 -36.14
C GLY A 274 -0.29 -56.96 -35.06
N SER A 275 -0.25 -55.62 -35.07
CA SER A 275 0.60 -54.81 -34.17
C SER A 275 0.20 -54.87 -32.70
N VAL A 276 -1.04 -55.29 -32.40
CA VAL A 276 -1.56 -55.51 -31.05
C VAL A 276 -1.62 -57.00 -30.72
N ILE A 277 -0.51 -57.74 -30.85
CA ILE A 277 -0.42 -59.14 -30.38
C ILE A 277 0.54 -59.31 -29.19
N LYS A 278 0.02 -59.86 -28.10
CA LYS A 278 0.78 -60.10 -26.87
C LYS A 278 1.59 -61.37 -27.06
N ARG A 279 2.90 -61.26 -26.78
CA ARG A 279 3.89 -62.35 -26.74
C ARG A 279 3.23 -63.68 -26.37
N THR A 280 3.04 -64.52 -27.38
CA THR A 280 2.85 -65.95 -27.17
C THR A 280 4.08 -66.58 -27.78
N THR A 281 4.87 -67.30 -26.98
CA THR A 281 5.90 -68.23 -27.48
C THR A 281 5.21 -69.24 -28.38
N ASN A 282 5.09 -68.88 -29.65
CA ASN A 282 4.27 -69.62 -30.58
C ASN A 282 5.22 -70.41 -31.48
N LYS A 283 5.31 -71.71 -31.20
CA LYS A 283 5.81 -72.74 -32.14
C LYS A 283 5.03 -72.76 -33.47
N LEU A 284 4.05 -71.87 -33.64
CA LEU A 284 3.29 -71.60 -34.85
C LEU A 284 4.21 -71.29 -36.05
N PHE A 285 5.36 -70.66 -35.78
CA PHE A 285 6.47 -70.50 -36.72
C PHE A 285 7.74 -71.10 -36.08
N ASN A 286 7.88 -72.44 -36.13
CA ASN A 286 9.05 -73.24 -35.73
C ASN A 286 10.22 -72.50 -35.05
N ASN A 287 10.40 -72.69 -33.74
CA ASN A 287 11.60 -72.34 -32.95
C ASN A 287 12.13 -70.88 -32.98
N PHE A 288 11.43 -69.91 -33.58
CA PHE A 288 11.84 -68.52 -33.48
C PHE A 288 11.25 -67.85 -32.24
N ASP A 289 12.12 -67.49 -31.30
CA ASP A 289 11.81 -66.65 -30.13
C ASP A 289 11.81 -65.17 -30.56
N ALA A 290 11.04 -64.83 -31.61
CA ALA A 290 11.00 -63.49 -32.19
C ALA A 290 9.81 -62.70 -31.61
N THR A 291 10.05 -61.46 -31.20
CA THR A 291 9.00 -60.55 -30.76
C THR A 291 8.17 -60.11 -31.99
N PHE A 292 6.83 -60.20 -31.92
CA PHE A 292 5.96 -59.60 -32.94
C PHE A 292 6.02 -58.08 -32.82
N VAL A 293 7.03 -57.48 -33.46
CA VAL A 293 7.24 -56.03 -33.49
C VAL A 293 6.75 -55.50 -34.82
N GLY A 294 5.71 -54.65 -34.76
CA GLY A 294 5.34 -53.82 -35.90
C GLY A 294 6.38 -52.72 -36.08
N LYS A 295 6.91 -52.54 -37.28
CA LYS A 295 7.78 -51.39 -37.60
C LYS A 295 6.99 -50.41 -38.44
N VAL A 296 6.86 -49.17 -37.97
CA VAL A 296 6.26 -48.08 -38.73
C VAL A 296 7.22 -46.89 -38.74
N PRO A 297 7.14 -45.99 -39.73
CA PRO A 297 7.91 -44.76 -39.71
C PRO A 297 7.68 -43.98 -38.42
N ASN A 298 8.77 -43.43 -37.89
CA ASN A 298 8.71 -42.58 -36.71
C ASN A 298 8.23 -41.19 -37.12
N TYR A 299 6.99 -40.82 -36.76
CA TYR A 299 6.50 -39.47 -37.05
C TYR A 299 7.19 -38.37 -36.23
N LEU A 300 7.99 -38.73 -35.22
CA LEU A 300 8.83 -37.80 -34.47
C LEU A 300 10.24 -37.65 -35.07
N HIS A 301 10.54 -38.31 -36.19
CA HIS A 301 11.86 -38.30 -36.79
C HIS A 301 12.28 -36.87 -37.22
N GLY A 302 13.51 -36.48 -36.88
CA GLY A 302 14.10 -35.20 -37.21
C GLY A 302 13.44 -34.00 -36.52
N ILE A 303 12.54 -34.19 -35.56
CA ILE A 303 11.95 -33.09 -34.79
C ILE A 303 12.97 -32.62 -33.76
N PRO A 304 13.44 -31.36 -33.81
CA PRO A 304 14.40 -30.85 -32.84
C PRO A 304 13.81 -30.88 -31.42
N GLU A 305 14.63 -31.20 -30.43
CA GLU A 305 14.25 -31.29 -29.01
C GLU A 305 13.64 -30.00 -28.41
N PHE A 306 13.70 -28.89 -29.15
CA PHE A 306 13.37 -27.52 -28.73
C PHE A 306 11.99 -27.00 -29.18
N THR A 307 10.97 -27.85 -29.28
CA THR A 307 9.58 -27.33 -29.33
C THR A 307 9.14 -26.89 -27.93
N PRO A 308 8.77 -25.61 -27.69
CA PRO A 308 8.38 -25.08 -26.38
C PRO A 308 7.22 -25.83 -25.69
N LEU A 309 6.45 -26.60 -26.46
CA LEU A 309 5.37 -27.45 -25.95
C LEU A 309 5.87 -28.66 -25.16
N VAL A 310 7.08 -29.16 -25.44
CA VAL A 310 7.67 -30.34 -24.76
C VAL A 310 8.28 -29.95 -23.41
N GLU A 311 8.76 -28.70 -23.26
CA GLU A 311 9.39 -28.23 -22.01
C GLU A 311 8.45 -28.21 -20.80
N ASN A 312 7.15 -27.97 -21.00
CA ASN A 312 6.15 -27.91 -19.93
C ASN A 312 5.49 -29.27 -19.63
N LEU A 313 5.76 -30.31 -20.42
CA LEU A 313 5.05 -31.59 -20.35
C LEU A 313 5.90 -32.75 -19.81
N VAL A 314 7.24 -32.63 -19.81
CA VAL A 314 8.13 -33.72 -19.40
C VAL A 314 9.24 -33.17 -18.49
N GLU A 315 9.37 -33.71 -17.28
CA GLU A 315 10.47 -33.40 -16.36
C GLU A 315 11.83 -33.62 -17.06
N LYS A 316 12.81 -32.75 -16.77
CA LYS A 316 14.10 -32.65 -17.46
C LYS A 316 14.90 -33.97 -17.54
N THR A 317 14.66 -34.92 -16.65
CA THR A 317 15.41 -36.17 -16.51
C THR A 317 14.87 -37.34 -17.30
N ASP A 318 13.70 -37.19 -17.95
CA ASP A 318 12.93 -38.29 -18.54
C ASP A 318 12.60 -38.07 -20.04
N ARG A 319 13.37 -37.16 -20.66
CA ARG A 319 13.20 -36.65 -22.03
C ARG A 319 13.80 -37.58 -23.06
N ILE A 320 13.00 -38.52 -23.59
CA ILE A 320 13.50 -39.41 -24.64
C ILE A 320 12.41 -39.55 -25.71
N VAL A 321 12.26 -38.52 -26.54
CA VAL A 321 11.84 -38.73 -27.93
C VAL A 321 13.06 -39.34 -28.62
N GLU A 322 12.91 -40.29 -29.54
CA GLU A 322 14.02 -40.80 -30.36
C GLU A 322 13.99 -40.13 -31.76
N PRO A 323 14.14 -38.79 -31.88
CA PRO A 323 14.00 -38.10 -33.16
C PRO A 323 15.07 -38.53 -34.17
N GLU A 324 16.19 -39.08 -33.72
CA GLU A 324 17.25 -39.63 -34.57
C GLU A 324 16.80 -40.91 -35.29
N LYS A 325 15.84 -41.66 -34.76
CA LYS A 325 15.37 -42.90 -35.38
C LYS A 325 14.32 -42.65 -36.46
N LYS A 326 14.55 -43.25 -37.62
CA LYS A 326 13.63 -43.21 -38.77
C LYS A 326 12.35 -44.02 -38.56
N ASP A 327 12.39 -44.99 -37.67
CA ASP A 327 11.34 -45.99 -37.45
C ASP A 327 11.04 -46.12 -35.97
N MET A 328 9.77 -46.34 -35.64
CA MET A 328 9.32 -46.71 -34.31
C MET A 328 8.84 -48.16 -34.29
N MET A 329 9.08 -48.82 -33.16
CA MET A 329 8.61 -50.19 -32.93
C MET A 329 7.31 -50.15 -32.14
N LEU A 330 6.28 -50.81 -32.66
CA LEU A 330 4.97 -50.98 -32.04
C LEU A 330 4.79 -52.40 -31.55
N VAL A 331 4.34 -52.53 -30.31
CA VAL A 331 4.06 -53.81 -29.66
C VAL A 331 2.73 -53.75 -28.91
N ASP A 332 2.22 -54.92 -28.51
CA ASP A 332 0.98 -55.02 -27.75
C ASP A 332 1.10 -54.40 -26.36
N ALA A 333 0.12 -53.56 -26.02
CA ALA A 333 0.01 -52.91 -24.73
C ALA A 333 -0.14 -53.87 -23.54
N GLY A 334 -0.63 -55.08 -23.78
CA GLY A 334 -0.70 -56.12 -22.78
C GLY A 334 0.65 -56.58 -22.24
N ILE A 335 1.78 -56.14 -22.82
CA ILE A 335 3.12 -56.36 -22.26
C ILE A 335 3.38 -55.49 -21.02
N ALA A 336 2.88 -54.24 -20.99
CA ALA A 336 2.96 -53.39 -19.80
C ALA A 336 1.96 -53.89 -18.74
N PHE A 337 0.68 -53.85 -19.07
CA PHE A 337 -0.39 -54.49 -18.32
C PHE A 337 -1.61 -54.68 -19.21
N ASN A 338 -2.42 -55.68 -18.91
CA ASN A 338 -3.43 -56.22 -19.82
C ASN A 338 -4.73 -55.39 -19.88
N SER A 339 -4.74 -54.10 -19.58
CA SER A 339 -5.95 -53.27 -19.68
C SER A 339 -5.68 -51.90 -20.32
N PRO A 340 -6.53 -51.39 -21.24
CA PRO A 340 -6.29 -50.15 -21.96
C PRO A 340 -6.73 -48.90 -21.18
N TYR A 341 -6.52 -48.88 -19.86
CA TYR A 341 -6.82 -47.72 -19.00
C TYR A 341 -6.19 -46.40 -19.52
N PRO A 342 -4.93 -46.38 -19.99
CA PRO A 342 -4.30 -45.15 -20.46
C PRO A 342 -5.07 -44.47 -21.60
N ALA A 343 -5.70 -45.26 -22.47
CA ALA A 343 -6.50 -44.73 -23.57
C ALA A 343 -7.81 -44.08 -23.11
N VAL A 344 -8.33 -44.33 -21.92
CA VAL A 344 -9.60 -43.71 -21.46
C VAL A 344 -9.40 -42.72 -20.32
N LEU A 345 -8.28 -42.81 -19.58
CA LEU A 345 -7.92 -41.91 -18.49
C LEU A 345 -7.23 -40.62 -18.95
N HIS A 346 -7.23 -40.35 -20.25
CA HIS A 346 -6.78 -39.08 -20.79
C HIS A 346 -7.58 -37.92 -20.14
N PRO A 347 -6.93 -36.93 -19.48
CA PRO A 347 -7.62 -35.95 -18.62
C PRO A 347 -8.74 -35.18 -19.34
N ALA A 348 -8.50 -34.84 -20.60
CA ALA A 348 -9.48 -34.11 -21.42
C ALA A 348 -10.76 -34.91 -21.72
N ARG A 349 -10.74 -36.26 -21.68
CA ARG A 349 -11.90 -37.11 -21.97
C ARG A 349 -12.94 -37.10 -20.85
N LYS A 350 -12.55 -36.73 -19.62
CA LYS A 350 -13.45 -36.60 -18.46
C LYS A 350 -14.39 -37.80 -18.33
N VAL A 351 -13.83 -39.01 -18.35
CA VAL A 351 -14.60 -40.25 -18.19
C VAL A 351 -15.02 -40.36 -16.74
N ASP A 352 -16.32 -40.57 -16.50
CA ASP A 352 -16.90 -40.65 -15.15
C ASP A 352 -17.07 -42.11 -14.69
N VAL A 353 -17.36 -43.01 -15.63
CA VAL A 353 -17.57 -44.45 -15.36
C VAL A 353 -16.84 -45.30 -16.39
N ILE A 354 -16.09 -46.29 -15.93
CA ILE A 354 -15.42 -47.28 -16.77
C ILE A 354 -16.04 -48.66 -16.54
N LEU A 355 -16.60 -49.25 -17.59
CA LEU A 355 -17.00 -50.65 -17.62
C LEU A 355 -15.80 -51.47 -18.11
N SER A 356 -15.05 -52.04 -17.17
CA SER A 356 -13.83 -52.79 -17.44
C SER A 356 -14.13 -54.28 -17.54
N PHE A 357 -13.78 -54.90 -18.66
CA PHE A 357 -13.90 -56.35 -18.87
C PHE A 357 -12.52 -57.00 -18.88
N ASP A 358 -12.25 -57.82 -17.87
CA ASP A 358 -10.99 -58.55 -17.74
C ASP A 358 -11.09 -60.02 -18.16
N PHE A 359 -10.46 -60.30 -19.30
CA PHE A 359 -10.27 -61.59 -19.94
C PHE A 359 -8.83 -62.13 -19.77
N SER A 360 -8.07 -61.62 -18.80
CA SER A 360 -6.69 -62.06 -18.53
C SER A 360 -6.60 -63.55 -18.23
N ASP A 361 -5.48 -64.13 -18.64
CA ASP A 361 -5.16 -65.53 -18.36
C ASP A 361 -4.56 -65.65 -16.98
N ARG A 362 -5.29 -66.26 -16.06
CA ARG A 362 -4.86 -66.47 -14.67
C ARG A 362 -4.32 -67.89 -14.46
N GLY A 363 -4.24 -68.72 -15.50
CA GLY A 363 -3.94 -70.15 -15.39
C GLY A 363 -5.12 -70.99 -14.90
N GLU A 364 -5.80 -70.54 -13.85
CA GLU A 364 -6.97 -71.20 -13.24
C GLU A 364 -8.04 -70.19 -12.81
N ASP A 365 -9.30 -70.63 -12.74
CA ASP A 365 -10.45 -69.75 -12.45
C ASP A 365 -10.39 -69.11 -11.05
N LYS A 366 -9.86 -69.85 -10.06
CA LYS A 366 -9.78 -69.47 -8.63
C LYS A 366 -8.54 -68.66 -8.25
N LYS A 367 -7.67 -68.32 -9.20
CA LYS A 367 -6.54 -67.43 -8.93
C LYS A 367 -7.00 -65.97 -8.83
N TRP A 368 -6.29 -65.19 -8.01
CA TRP A 368 -6.51 -63.76 -7.79
C TRP A 368 -6.72 -62.97 -9.09
N PRO A 369 -7.88 -62.30 -9.28
CA PRO A 369 -8.22 -61.68 -10.56
C PRO A 369 -7.82 -60.22 -10.73
N PHE A 370 -7.16 -59.59 -9.76
CA PHE A 370 -6.90 -58.14 -9.80
C PHE A 370 -5.45 -57.77 -10.15
N GLU A 371 -4.61 -58.74 -10.53
CA GLU A 371 -3.19 -58.50 -10.82
C GLU A 371 -2.97 -57.39 -11.89
N GLU A 372 -3.77 -57.41 -12.96
CA GLU A 372 -3.66 -56.41 -14.04
C GLU A 372 -4.26 -55.06 -13.65
N LEU A 373 -5.24 -55.05 -12.74
CA LEU A 373 -5.80 -53.83 -12.17
C LEU A 373 -4.82 -53.16 -11.19
N GLU A 374 -4.08 -53.95 -10.40
CA GLU A 374 -2.99 -53.48 -9.53
C GLU A 374 -1.88 -52.81 -10.33
N LYS A 375 -1.47 -53.43 -11.47
CA LYS A 375 -0.51 -52.83 -12.39
C LYS A 375 -1.01 -51.52 -12.99
N ALA A 376 -2.29 -51.46 -13.38
CA ALA A 376 -2.90 -50.23 -13.89
C ALA A 376 -2.93 -49.12 -12.84
N LYS A 377 -3.25 -49.44 -11.58
CA LYS A 377 -3.21 -48.48 -10.46
C LYS A 377 -1.79 -47.96 -10.23
N LYS A 378 -0.80 -48.85 -10.20
CA LYS A 378 0.61 -48.48 -10.07
C LYS A 378 1.06 -47.54 -11.18
N TRP A 379 0.73 -47.86 -12.43
CA TRP A 379 1.00 -47.00 -13.59
C TRP A 379 0.35 -45.61 -13.45
N ALA A 380 -0.88 -45.56 -12.96
CA ALA A 380 -1.61 -44.30 -12.76
C ALA A 380 -0.96 -43.45 -11.65
N ASP A 381 -0.56 -44.07 -10.53
CA ASP A 381 0.13 -43.40 -9.43
C ASP A 381 1.48 -42.82 -9.87
N GLU A 382 2.29 -43.59 -10.59
CA GLU A 382 3.59 -43.15 -11.12
C GLU A 382 3.48 -41.95 -12.07
N ARG A 383 2.31 -41.75 -12.69
CA ARG A 383 2.06 -40.69 -13.68
C ARG A 383 1.11 -39.61 -13.20
N ASN A 384 0.76 -39.61 -11.91
CA ASN A 384 -0.23 -38.69 -11.32
C ASN A 384 -1.56 -38.66 -12.09
N VAL A 385 -1.98 -39.81 -12.63
CA VAL A 385 -3.26 -39.99 -13.31
C VAL A 385 -4.30 -40.38 -12.26
N PRO A 386 -5.43 -39.65 -12.14
CA PRO A 386 -6.46 -40.00 -11.16
C PRO A 386 -7.03 -41.41 -11.36
N PHE A 387 -7.04 -42.20 -10.29
CA PHE A 387 -7.54 -43.58 -10.28
C PHE A 387 -8.25 -43.86 -8.94
N PRO A 388 -9.37 -44.62 -8.91
CA PRO A 388 -10.08 -44.90 -7.67
C PRO A 388 -9.25 -45.71 -6.66
N ALA A 389 -9.62 -45.58 -5.38
CA ALA A 389 -9.03 -46.39 -4.33
C ALA A 389 -9.54 -47.84 -4.44
N LEU A 390 -8.64 -48.80 -4.64
CA LEU A 390 -9.03 -50.19 -4.91
C LEU A 390 -9.39 -51.01 -3.65
N ARG A 391 -8.85 -50.67 -2.47
CA ARG A 391 -9.07 -51.40 -1.20
C ARG A 391 -8.99 -52.93 -1.35
N LEU A 392 -8.01 -53.42 -2.11
CA LEU A 392 -7.92 -54.83 -2.50
C LEU A 392 -7.72 -55.78 -1.32
N ASN A 393 -7.12 -55.31 -0.22
CA ASN A 393 -6.96 -56.11 1.01
C ASN A 393 -8.32 -56.50 1.59
N ASP A 394 -9.28 -55.57 1.66
CA ASP A 394 -10.64 -55.82 2.14
C ASP A 394 -11.34 -56.84 1.24
N ILE A 395 -11.16 -56.72 -0.08
CA ILE A 395 -11.71 -57.65 -1.07
C ILE A 395 -11.08 -59.03 -0.90
N ARG A 396 -9.76 -59.10 -0.75
CA ARG A 396 -9.03 -60.36 -0.55
C ARG A 396 -9.54 -61.10 0.69
N THR A 397 -9.59 -60.43 1.84
CA THR A 397 -10.11 -61.03 3.08
C THR A 397 -11.57 -61.49 2.95
N LYS A 398 -12.42 -60.72 2.26
CA LYS A 398 -13.81 -61.12 1.99
C LYS A 398 -13.89 -62.35 1.07
N CYS A 399 -13.08 -62.40 0.01
CA CYS A 399 -13.07 -63.51 -0.94
C CYS A 399 -12.49 -64.79 -0.32
N GLU A 400 -11.46 -64.68 0.52
CA GLU A 400 -10.89 -65.80 1.29
C GLU A 400 -11.94 -66.41 2.23
N LYS A 401 -12.68 -65.59 2.98
CA LYS A 401 -13.79 -66.06 3.84
C LYS A 401 -14.91 -66.72 3.04
N LYS A 402 -15.18 -66.22 1.84
CA LYS A 402 -16.23 -66.74 0.94
C LYS A 402 -15.80 -67.98 0.16
N GLY A 403 -14.49 -68.19 -0.01
CA GLY A 403 -13.90 -69.24 -0.86
C GLY A 403 -14.12 -69.05 -2.37
N ASP A 404 -14.54 -67.86 -2.81
CA ASP A 404 -14.89 -67.58 -4.21
C ASP A 404 -14.91 -66.06 -4.51
N TYR A 405 -14.77 -65.68 -5.77
CA TYR A 405 -14.83 -64.30 -6.26
C TYR A 405 -16.19 -63.98 -6.86
N ASP A 406 -16.52 -62.70 -7.06
CA ASP A 406 -17.77 -62.25 -7.66
C ASP A 406 -17.59 -61.88 -9.14
N GLU A 407 -18.67 -61.84 -9.91
CA GLU A 407 -18.62 -61.55 -11.35
C GLU A 407 -18.28 -60.08 -11.65
N VAL A 408 -18.55 -59.18 -10.71
CA VAL A 408 -18.32 -57.74 -10.84
C VAL A 408 -17.92 -57.10 -9.51
N TYR A 409 -17.00 -56.14 -9.58
CA TYR A 409 -16.53 -55.32 -8.47
C TYR A 409 -16.66 -53.84 -8.82
N ILE A 410 -17.02 -53.01 -7.85
CA ILE A 410 -17.17 -51.56 -8.03
C ILE A 410 -16.11 -50.86 -7.20
N PHE A 411 -15.33 -50.02 -7.86
CA PHE A 411 -14.35 -49.13 -7.22
C PHE A 411 -14.82 -47.71 -7.42
N GLU A 412 -15.34 -47.10 -6.35
CA GLU A 412 -15.91 -45.77 -6.38
C GLU A 412 -14.84 -44.72 -6.70
N GLY A 413 -15.16 -43.86 -7.67
CA GLY A 413 -14.28 -42.79 -8.16
C GLY A 413 -14.18 -41.59 -7.23
N ASN A 414 -13.70 -40.48 -7.77
CA ASN A 414 -13.87 -39.14 -7.21
C ASN A 414 -14.02 -38.05 -8.27
N LYS A 415 -14.05 -36.77 -7.89
CA LYS A 415 -14.12 -35.65 -8.85
C LYS A 415 -13.12 -35.76 -10.01
N GLN A 416 -11.94 -36.30 -9.72
CA GLN A 416 -10.86 -36.43 -10.67
C GLN A 416 -10.77 -37.84 -11.26
N ALA A 417 -11.15 -38.86 -10.49
CA ALA A 417 -11.00 -40.28 -10.85
C ALA A 417 -12.33 -40.94 -11.22
N PRO A 418 -12.40 -41.74 -12.29
CA PRO A 418 -13.65 -42.43 -12.65
C PRO A 418 -14.04 -43.50 -11.64
N THR A 419 -15.34 -43.81 -11.59
CA THR A 419 -15.82 -45.05 -10.97
C THR A 419 -15.57 -46.23 -11.91
N ILE A 420 -14.96 -47.30 -11.41
CA ILE A 420 -14.66 -48.49 -12.21
C ILE A 420 -15.64 -49.61 -11.83
N VAL A 421 -16.39 -50.09 -12.82
CA VAL A 421 -17.18 -51.32 -12.74
C VAL A 421 -16.38 -52.42 -13.43
N HIS A 422 -15.72 -53.24 -12.63
CA HIS A 422 -14.76 -54.23 -13.09
C HIS A 422 -15.40 -55.63 -13.15
N PHE A 423 -15.67 -56.08 -14.37
CA PHE A 423 -16.11 -57.44 -14.68
C PHE A 423 -14.92 -58.37 -14.75
N VAL A 424 -14.98 -59.43 -13.95
CA VAL A 424 -14.01 -60.51 -13.98
C VAL A 424 -14.61 -61.68 -14.73
N MET A 425 -13.84 -62.26 -15.64
CA MET A 425 -14.22 -63.50 -16.32
C MET A 425 -14.21 -64.69 -15.33
N ILE A 426 -15.36 -64.95 -14.72
CA ILE A 426 -15.62 -66.02 -13.74
C ILE A 426 -17.00 -66.63 -14.02
N ASN A 427 -17.07 -67.96 -13.94
CA ASN A 427 -18.29 -68.74 -14.04
C ASN A 427 -18.77 -69.13 -12.64
N LYS A 428 -19.60 -68.28 -12.00
CA LYS A 428 -20.13 -68.51 -10.65
C LYS A 428 -21.64 -68.70 -10.65
N SER A 429 -22.42 -67.62 -10.72
CA SER A 429 -23.88 -67.73 -10.69
C SER A 429 -24.42 -68.32 -11.99
N PHE A 430 -23.72 -68.16 -13.12
CA PHE A 430 -24.07 -68.78 -14.40
C PHE A 430 -24.05 -70.32 -14.36
N ARG A 431 -23.22 -70.94 -13.51
CA ARG A 431 -23.26 -72.40 -13.29
C ARG A 431 -24.62 -72.88 -12.78
N LYS A 432 -25.33 -72.00 -12.05
CA LYS A 432 -26.61 -72.29 -11.39
C LYS A 432 -27.82 -71.72 -12.14
N GLN A 433 -27.64 -70.63 -12.88
CA GLN A 433 -28.72 -69.86 -13.50
C GLN A 433 -28.46 -69.65 -14.99
N GLY A 434 -29.49 -69.85 -15.82
CA GLY A 434 -29.41 -69.63 -17.27
C GLY A 434 -29.45 -68.15 -17.69
N LYS A 435 -29.35 -67.90 -19.01
CA LYS A 435 -29.15 -66.58 -19.65
C LYS A 435 -30.07 -65.42 -19.20
N LYS A 436 -31.25 -65.69 -18.62
CA LYS A 436 -32.21 -64.67 -18.17
C LYS A 436 -33.07 -65.14 -16.97
N GLY A 437 -32.43 -65.54 -15.87
CA GLY A 437 -33.15 -65.95 -14.65
C GLY A 437 -33.99 -67.23 -14.81
N GLY A 438 -33.73 -68.01 -15.86
CA GLY A 438 -34.37 -69.31 -16.11
C GLY A 438 -33.62 -70.45 -15.45
N SER A 439 -34.35 -71.52 -15.13
CA SER A 439 -33.83 -72.78 -14.59
C SER A 439 -32.78 -73.43 -15.51
N ARG A 440 -31.90 -74.24 -14.89
CA ARG A 440 -30.77 -74.97 -15.49
C ARG A 440 -31.17 -75.62 -16.83
N VAL A 441 -30.46 -75.30 -17.91
CA VAL A 441 -30.57 -76.05 -19.18
C VAL A 441 -29.49 -77.13 -19.15
N ASN A 442 -29.88 -78.35 -18.74
CA ASN A 442 -29.13 -79.61 -18.89
C ASN A 442 -27.60 -79.56 -18.66
N GLY A 443 -27.13 -78.97 -17.56
CA GLY A 443 -25.71 -79.05 -17.15
C GLY A 443 -24.68 -78.40 -18.09
N GLN A 444 -25.08 -77.85 -19.25
CA GLN A 444 -24.17 -77.24 -20.23
C GLN A 444 -23.45 -76.00 -19.71
N GLN A 445 -23.96 -75.36 -18.65
CA GLN A 445 -23.46 -74.10 -18.09
C GLN A 445 -22.33 -74.31 -17.06
N ASP A 446 -22.11 -75.55 -16.62
CA ASP A 446 -21.08 -75.89 -15.65
C ASP A 446 -19.77 -76.25 -16.39
N PHE A 447 -18.85 -75.30 -16.46
CA PHE A 447 -17.56 -75.48 -17.11
C PHE A 447 -16.52 -74.55 -16.53
N ASP A 448 -15.27 -75.00 -16.53
CA ASP A 448 -14.12 -74.17 -16.18
C ASP A 448 -13.65 -73.37 -17.39
N ILE A 449 -13.30 -72.11 -17.16
CA ILE A 449 -12.87 -71.21 -18.22
C ILE A 449 -11.38 -71.47 -18.50
N LEU A 450 -10.56 -71.48 -17.46
CA LEU A 450 -9.14 -71.76 -17.57
C LEU A 450 -8.86 -73.18 -17.03
N PRO A 451 -8.02 -73.97 -17.70
CA PRO A 451 -7.15 -73.61 -18.84
C PRO A 451 -7.80 -73.77 -20.23
N LYS A 452 -9.08 -74.18 -20.33
CA LYS A 452 -9.74 -74.57 -21.59
C LYS A 452 -9.75 -73.46 -22.65
N TYR A 453 -9.99 -72.23 -22.24
CA TYR A 453 -9.96 -71.05 -23.11
C TYR A 453 -8.57 -70.38 -23.07
N SER A 454 -7.46 -71.13 -23.12
CA SER A 454 -6.11 -70.56 -23.11
C SER A 454 -5.88 -69.47 -24.18
N THR A 455 -5.03 -68.49 -23.87
CA THR A 455 -4.67 -67.39 -24.77
C THR A 455 -4.06 -67.87 -26.10
N ARG A 456 -3.54 -69.10 -26.14
CA ARG A 456 -2.90 -69.72 -27.31
C ARG A 456 -3.89 -70.41 -28.26
N LYS A 457 -5.16 -70.55 -27.85
CA LYS A 457 -6.19 -71.23 -28.63
C LYS A 457 -6.85 -70.25 -29.60
N PHE A 458 -6.74 -70.53 -30.91
CA PHE A 458 -7.25 -69.67 -31.99
C PHE A 458 -8.55 -70.16 -32.63
N GLY A 459 -8.97 -71.40 -32.37
CA GLY A 459 -10.23 -71.98 -32.85
C GLY A 459 -11.08 -72.46 -31.70
N TYR A 460 -12.39 -72.30 -31.82
CA TYR A 460 -13.38 -72.71 -30.83
C TYR A 460 -14.51 -73.45 -31.52
N SER A 461 -14.93 -74.60 -30.96
CA SER A 461 -16.16 -75.21 -31.45
C SER A 461 -17.33 -74.25 -31.22
N ASN A 462 -18.40 -74.41 -32.01
CA ASN A 462 -19.63 -73.64 -31.82
C ASN A 462 -20.14 -73.71 -30.37
N GLU A 463 -20.00 -74.87 -29.73
CA GLU A 463 -20.34 -75.06 -28.31
C GLU A 463 -19.44 -74.26 -27.36
N GLU A 464 -18.12 -74.29 -27.57
CA GLU A 464 -17.17 -73.51 -26.76
C GLU A 464 -17.39 -72.00 -26.91
N PHE A 465 -17.60 -71.56 -28.16
CA PHE A 465 -17.92 -70.18 -28.46
C PHE A 465 -19.20 -69.75 -27.72
N ASP A 466 -20.27 -70.54 -27.86
CA ASP A 466 -21.55 -70.23 -27.24
C ASP A 466 -21.45 -70.23 -25.72
N LYS A 467 -20.73 -71.17 -25.10
CA LYS A 467 -20.54 -71.22 -23.64
C LYS A 467 -19.87 -69.95 -23.10
N LEU A 468 -18.73 -69.55 -23.66
CA LEU A 468 -18.00 -68.37 -23.19
C LEU A 468 -18.76 -67.08 -23.47
N LYS A 469 -19.32 -66.92 -24.68
CA LYS A 469 -20.18 -65.78 -25.03
C LYS A 469 -21.33 -65.65 -24.04
N SER A 470 -22.03 -66.75 -23.80
CA SER A 470 -23.23 -66.81 -22.96
C SER A 470 -22.93 -66.45 -21.51
N LEU A 471 -21.79 -66.90 -20.99
CA LEU A 471 -21.31 -66.54 -19.66
C LEU A 471 -21.14 -65.03 -19.52
N VAL A 472 -20.42 -64.40 -20.46
CA VAL A 472 -20.16 -62.96 -20.38
C VAL A 472 -21.45 -62.15 -20.57
N GLU A 473 -22.34 -62.56 -21.48
CA GLU A 473 -23.67 -61.97 -21.63
C GLU A 473 -24.45 -62.00 -20.31
N TYR A 474 -24.50 -63.18 -19.68
CA TYR A 474 -25.18 -63.37 -18.42
C TYR A 474 -24.58 -62.49 -17.32
N ASN A 475 -23.25 -62.42 -17.19
CA ASN A 475 -22.60 -61.61 -16.17
C ASN A 475 -22.97 -60.12 -16.30
N VAL A 476 -23.11 -59.61 -17.53
CA VAL A 476 -23.59 -58.24 -17.78
C VAL A 476 -25.07 -58.10 -17.41
N TYR A 477 -25.95 -58.98 -17.91
CA TYR A 477 -27.39 -58.92 -17.63
C TYR A 477 -27.70 -59.00 -16.14
N ASN A 478 -27.04 -59.92 -15.43
CA ASN A 478 -27.24 -60.14 -14.01
C ASN A 478 -26.83 -58.93 -13.16
N ASN A 479 -25.87 -58.13 -13.64
CA ASN A 479 -25.35 -56.97 -12.92
C ASN A 479 -25.83 -55.62 -13.46
N LYS A 480 -26.80 -55.59 -14.38
CA LYS A 480 -27.26 -54.34 -15.01
C LYS A 480 -27.71 -53.27 -14.03
N LYS A 481 -28.39 -53.65 -12.93
CA LYS A 481 -28.86 -52.71 -11.91
C LYS A 481 -27.69 -51.98 -11.26
N LYS A 482 -26.62 -52.70 -10.94
CA LYS A 482 -25.39 -52.14 -10.39
C LYS A 482 -24.74 -51.15 -11.37
N ILE A 483 -24.72 -51.47 -12.66
CA ILE A 483 -24.17 -50.56 -13.69
C ILE A 483 -24.96 -49.25 -13.73
N VAL A 484 -26.30 -49.31 -13.76
CA VAL A 484 -27.15 -48.11 -13.76
C VAL A 484 -26.99 -47.29 -12.48
N GLU A 485 -26.94 -47.96 -11.33
CA GLU A 485 -26.72 -47.31 -10.03
C GLU A 485 -25.37 -46.58 -9.99
N CYS A 486 -24.29 -47.22 -10.43
CA CYS A 486 -22.98 -46.58 -10.54
C CYS A 486 -23.00 -45.35 -11.46
N ALA A 487 -23.66 -45.44 -12.61
CA ALA A 487 -23.80 -44.30 -13.52
C ALA A 487 -24.60 -43.15 -12.88
N SER A 488 -25.68 -43.45 -12.16
CA SER A 488 -26.48 -42.45 -11.44
C SER A 488 -25.70 -41.80 -10.30
N LEU A 489 -24.93 -42.57 -9.53
CA LEU A 489 -24.09 -42.06 -8.45
C LEU A 489 -22.96 -41.18 -8.99
N ALA A 490 -22.31 -41.58 -10.09
CA ALA A 490 -21.28 -40.77 -10.74
C ALA A 490 -21.85 -39.43 -11.22
N GLN A 491 -23.06 -39.42 -11.80
CA GLN A 491 -23.77 -38.21 -12.17
C GLN A 491 -24.05 -37.30 -10.96
N ASP A 492 -24.70 -37.84 -9.93
CA ASP A 492 -25.09 -37.05 -8.75
C ASP A 492 -23.86 -36.47 -8.05
N ARG A 493 -22.78 -37.25 -7.99
CA ARG A 493 -21.49 -36.81 -7.49
C ARG A 493 -20.92 -35.64 -8.27
N GLY A 494 -20.81 -35.76 -9.60
CA GLY A 494 -20.29 -34.67 -10.44
C GLY A 494 -21.09 -33.37 -10.26
N ARG A 495 -22.42 -33.47 -10.14
CA ARG A 495 -23.29 -32.33 -9.84
C ARG A 495 -23.02 -31.71 -8.47
N LEU A 496 -22.91 -32.53 -7.42
CA LEU A 496 -22.68 -32.05 -6.05
C LEU A 496 -21.28 -31.43 -5.90
N GLU A 497 -20.27 -32.03 -6.50
CA GLU A 497 -18.90 -31.51 -6.47
C GLU A 497 -18.75 -30.19 -7.24
N ALA A 498 -19.46 -30.02 -8.36
CA ALA A 498 -19.53 -28.74 -9.06
C ALA A 498 -20.16 -27.63 -8.20
N LYS A 499 -21.23 -27.96 -7.45
CA LYS A 499 -21.83 -27.03 -6.48
C LYS A 499 -20.85 -26.67 -5.35
N ILE A 500 -20.13 -27.65 -4.82
CA ILE A 500 -19.12 -27.42 -3.77
C ILE A 500 -18.02 -26.47 -4.27
N GLU A 501 -17.55 -26.62 -5.52
CA GLU A 501 -16.54 -25.73 -6.10
C GLU A 501 -17.08 -24.30 -6.33
N SER A 502 -18.31 -24.17 -6.79
CA SER A 502 -18.99 -22.88 -6.91
C SER A 502 -19.07 -22.18 -5.55
N PHE A 503 -19.53 -22.89 -4.51
CA PHE A 503 -19.61 -22.34 -3.16
C PHE A 503 -18.24 -22.02 -2.56
N ASN A 504 -17.22 -22.85 -2.81
CA ASN A 504 -15.85 -22.55 -2.37
C ASN A 504 -15.30 -21.29 -3.04
N SER A 505 -15.55 -21.10 -4.33
CA SER A 505 -15.15 -19.89 -5.06
C SER A 505 -15.86 -18.66 -4.51
N GLU A 506 -17.15 -18.77 -4.21
CA GLU A 506 -17.94 -17.71 -3.57
C GLU A 506 -17.43 -17.38 -2.15
N ILE A 507 -17.11 -18.39 -1.34
CA ILE A 507 -16.51 -18.21 -0.01
C ILE A 507 -15.18 -17.44 -0.11
N VAL A 508 -14.34 -17.75 -1.10
CA VAL A 508 -13.07 -17.03 -1.31
C VAL A 508 -13.32 -15.55 -1.64
N ILE A 509 -14.31 -15.27 -2.50
CA ILE A 509 -14.69 -13.90 -2.86
C ILE A 509 -15.24 -13.16 -1.63
N LEU A 510 -16.16 -13.78 -0.87
CA LEU A 510 -16.74 -13.20 0.34
C LEU A 510 -15.69 -12.94 1.42
N LYS A 511 -14.74 -13.86 1.64
CA LYS A 511 -13.61 -13.64 2.56
C LYS A 511 -12.76 -12.45 2.15
N LYS A 512 -12.46 -12.30 0.86
CA LYS A 512 -11.70 -11.15 0.34
C LYS A 512 -12.46 -9.85 0.57
N SER A 513 -13.79 -9.85 0.37
CA SER A 513 -14.64 -8.69 0.65
C SER A 513 -14.67 -8.35 2.13
N LEU A 514 -14.85 -9.34 3.01
CA LEU A 514 -14.84 -9.16 4.46
C LEU A 514 -13.52 -8.58 4.95
N ASN A 515 -12.38 -9.04 4.42
CA ASN A 515 -11.08 -8.49 4.80
C ASN A 515 -10.94 -7.02 4.41
N LYS A 516 -11.41 -6.63 3.22
CA LYS A 516 -11.42 -5.22 2.79
C LYS A 516 -12.28 -4.34 3.72
N GLU A 517 -13.47 -4.79 4.08
CA GLU A 517 -14.33 -4.07 5.02
C GLU A 517 -13.69 -3.97 6.41
N THR A 518 -13.02 -5.03 6.86
CA THR A 518 -12.29 -5.04 8.13
C THR A 518 -11.15 -4.02 8.14
N ASP A 519 -10.39 -3.94 7.05
CA ASP A 519 -9.31 -2.95 6.93
C ASP A 519 -9.87 -1.52 6.85
N ALA A 520 -10.99 -1.31 6.14
CA ALA A 520 -11.69 -0.02 6.14
C ALA A 520 -12.17 0.38 7.55
N LEU A 521 -12.68 -0.58 8.33
CA LEU A 521 -13.09 -0.34 9.72
C LEU A 521 -11.89 0.02 10.61
N LYS A 522 -10.74 -0.65 10.46
CA LYS A 522 -9.51 -0.29 11.20
C LYS A 522 -9.08 1.14 10.91
N ILE A 523 -9.09 1.55 9.64
CA ILE A 523 -8.75 2.92 9.23
C ILE A 523 -9.73 3.92 9.88
N LYS A 524 -11.04 3.65 9.82
CA LYS A 524 -12.06 4.51 10.45
C LYS A 524 -11.90 4.57 11.97
N SER A 525 -11.59 3.45 12.63
CA SER A 525 -11.33 3.40 14.07
C SER A 525 -10.14 4.28 14.45
N LYS A 526 -9.02 4.16 13.72
CA LYS A 526 -7.84 5.01 13.94
C LYS A 526 -8.16 6.49 13.72
N MET A 527 -8.91 6.83 12.68
CA MET A 527 -9.34 8.21 12.43
C MET A 527 -10.20 8.76 13.58
N LEU A 528 -11.09 7.95 14.16
CA LEU A 528 -11.87 8.33 15.33
C LEU A 528 -11.00 8.51 16.58
N GLU A 529 -9.99 7.65 16.78
CA GLU A 529 -9.00 7.80 17.86
C GLU A 529 -8.22 9.11 17.71
N ASP A 530 -7.72 9.42 16.52
CA ASP A 530 -6.98 10.66 16.22
C ASP A 530 -7.86 11.91 16.43
N GLN A 531 -9.13 11.85 16.01
CA GLN A 531 -10.11 12.91 16.26
C GLN A 531 -10.39 13.08 17.75
N THR A 532 -10.55 11.98 18.49
CA THR A 532 -10.79 11.99 19.94
C THR A 532 -9.62 12.62 20.68
N GLU A 533 -8.39 12.28 20.30
CA GLU A 533 -7.16 12.86 20.85
C GLU A 533 -7.03 14.36 20.52
N THR A 534 -7.41 14.77 19.31
CA THR A 534 -7.46 16.19 18.94
C THR A 534 -8.47 16.95 19.80
N ILE A 535 -9.67 16.40 20.01
CA ILE A 535 -10.69 16.99 20.88
C ILE A 535 -10.16 17.10 22.32
N ARG A 536 -9.46 16.09 22.83
CA ARG A 536 -8.84 16.11 24.17
C ARG A 536 -7.85 17.26 24.31
N LYS A 537 -6.91 17.41 23.36
CA LYS A 537 -5.94 18.52 23.36
C LYS A 537 -6.60 19.89 23.26
N LEU A 538 -7.64 20.02 22.44
CA LEU A 538 -8.40 21.28 22.35
C LEU A 538 -9.11 21.62 23.65
N LYS A 539 -9.63 20.62 24.37
CA LYS A 539 -10.22 20.83 25.71
C LYS A 539 -9.16 21.24 26.72
N GLU A 540 -8.00 20.61 26.73
CA GLU A 540 -6.88 20.98 27.62
C GLU A 540 -6.42 22.43 27.37
N GLY A 541 -6.18 22.79 26.11
CA GLY A 541 -5.83 24.18 25.75
C GLY A 541 -6.96 25.20 25.95
N LEU A 542 -8.21 24.76 26.10
CA LEU A 542 -9.31 25.64 26.53
C LEU A 542 -9.23 25.90 28.03
N VAL A 543 -9.01 24.85 28.84
CA VAL A 543 -8.84 24.96 30.29
C VAL A 543 -7.65 25.84 30.64
N GLU A 544 -6.49 25.64 29.99
CA GLU A 544 -5.31 26.47 30.19
C GLU A 544 -5.60 27.95 29.89
N ARG A 545 -6.29 28.25 28.77
CA ARG A 545 -6.69 29.63 28.44
C ARG A 545 -7.68 30.22 29.44
N ASP A 546 -8.62 29.43 29.95
CA ASP A 546 -9.54 29.89 30.98
C ASP A 546 -8.81 30.22 32.29
N GLU A 547 -7.77 29.44 32.65
CA GLU A 547 -6.90 29.73 33.79
C GLU A 547 -6.06 31.00 33.57
N GLU A 548 -5.50 31.20 32.38
CA GLU A 548 -4.79 32.43 32.00
C GLU A 548 -5.72 33.66 32.06
N ILE A 549 -6.93 33.54 31.51
CA ILE A 549 -7.95 34.61 31.58
C ILE A 549 -8.29 34.91 33.04
N LYS A 550 -8.45 33.89 33.88
CA LYS A 550 -8.70 34.08 35.31
C LYS A 550 -7.56 34.82 36.00
N LYS A 551 -6.31 34.43 35.75
CA LYS A 551 -5.13 35.10 36.30
C LYS A 551 -5.01 36.55 35.83
N ALA A 552 -5.21 36.81 34.53
CA ALA A 552 -5.21 38.16 33.97
C ALA A 552 -6.33 39.03 34.58
N ARG A 553 -7.52 38.46 34.83
CA ARG A 553 -8.60 39.16 35.54
C ARG A 553 -8.23 39.48 36.98
N GLU A 554 -7.59 38.56 37.70
CA GLU A 554 -7.12 38.80 39.07
C GLU A 554 -6.04 39.89 39.13
N GLU A 555 -5.09 39.88 38.20
CA GLU A 555 -4.07 40.92 38.05
C GLU A 555 -4.71 42.29 37.72
N ALA A 556 -5.62 42.33 36.74
CA ALA A 556 -6.36 43.54 36.39
C ALA A 556 -7.15 44.11 37.58
N LEU A 557 -7.81 43.25 38.37
CA LEU A 557 -8.54 43.66 39.57
C LEU A 557 -7.59 44.24 40.63
N LYS A 558 -6.41 43.65 40.80
CA LYS A 558 -5.38 44.15 41.72
C LYS A 558 -4.87 45.53 41.28
N THR A 559 -4.58 45.70 39.98
CA THR A 559 -4.18 46.99 39.41
C THR A 559 -5.28 48.03 39.56
N GLN A 560 -6.54 47.66 39.31
CA GLN A 560 -7.68 48.55 39.50
C GLN A 560 -7.77 49.03 40.95
N ARG A 561 -7.68 48.13 41.94
CA ARG A 561 -7.71 48.51 43.36
C ARG A 561 -6.59 49.48 43.73
N SER A 562 -5.36 49.22 43.24
CA SER A 562 -4.22 50.11 43.49
C SER A 562 -4.42 51.50 42.87
N LEU A 563 -5.00 51.58 41.67
CA LEU A 563 -5.34 52.85 41.04
C LEU A 563 -6.47 53.58 41.77
N GLU A 564 -7.47 52.86 42.30
CA GLU A 564 -8.53 53.43 43.13
C GLU A 564 -7.98 54.00 44.45
N GLU A 565 -7.02 53.32 45.08
CA GLU A 565 -6.32 53.84 46.27
C GLU A 565 -5.54 55.12 45.95
N GLN A 566 -4.73 55.12 44.89
CA GLN A 566 -4.02 56.32 44.45
C GLN A 566 -4.95 57.49 44.12
N LEU A 567 -6.07 57.21 43.45
CA LEU A 567 -7.07 58.24 43.13
C LEU A 567 -7.70 58.83 44.40
N ASN A 568 -7.94 58.01 45.43
CA ASN A 568 -8.48 58.47 46.70
C ASN A 568 -7.46 59.31 47.49
N GLU A 569 -6.18 58.92 47.49
CA GLU A 569 -5.10 59.72 48.09
C GLU A 569 -4.97 61.09 47.41
N GLU A 570 -4.97 61.14 46.08
CA GLU A 570 -4.89 62.40 45.33
C GLU A 570 -6.12 63.28 45.57
N ARG A 571 -7.32 62.68 45.67
CA ARG A 571 -8.55 63.40 46.04
C ARG A 571 -8.47 63.99 47.43
N ALA A 572 -7.96 63.24 48.42
CA ALA A 572 -7.77 63.75 49.78
C ALA A 572 -6.74 64.88 49.81
N GLY A 573 -5.62 64.75 49.07
CA GLY A 573 -4.64 65.81 48.91
C GLY A 573 -5.23 67.07 48.26
N SER A 574 -6.04 66.92 47.22
CA SER A 574 -6.74 68.05 46.59
C SER A 574 -7.75 68.72 47.54
N GLN A 575 -8.40 67.96 48.43
CA GLN A 575 -9.31 68.52 49.44
C GLN A 575 -8.54 69.34 50.49
N ASP A 576 -7.40 68.84 50.99
CA ASP A 576 -6.53 69.60 51.94
C ASP A 576 -6.05 70.92 51.31
N VAL A 577 -5.63 70.89 50.04
CA VAL A 577 -5.24 72.11 49.32
C VAL A 577 -6.42 73.08 49.21
N GLN A 578 -7.62 72.59 48.94
CA GLN A 578 -8.82 73.41 48.86
C GLN A 578 -9.17 74.07 50.21
N GLU A 579 -9.13 73.33 51.32
CA GLU A 579 -9.36 73.86 52.67
C GLU A 579 -8.33 74.94 53.06
N ARG A 580 -7.05 74.73 52.72
CA ARG A 580 -6.01 75.75 52.91
C ARG A 580 -6.30 77.02 52.11
N LEU A 581 -6.79 76.87 50.88
CA LEU A 581 -7.13 77.98 50.00
C LEU A 581 -8.29 78.81 50.58
N ASP A 582 -9.31 78.14 51.13
CA ASP A 582 -10.45 78.81 51.75
C ASP A 582 -10.06 79.51 53.07
N THR A 583 -9.18 78.90 53.88
CA THR A 583 -8.60 79.56 55.07
C THR A 583 -7.82 80.83 54.70
N LEU A 584 -7.02 80.77 53.63
CA LEU A 584 -6.29 81.94 53.13
C LEU A 584 -7.23 83.03 52.56
N ARG A 585 -8.38 82.64 52.00
CA ARG A 585 -9.40 83.60 51.54
C ARG A 585 -10.04 84.33 52.73
N GLU A 586 -10.40 83.62 53.79
CA GLU A 586 -10.92 84.25 55.02
C GLU A 586 -9.90 85.23 55.60
N ARG A 587 -8.63 84.83 55.72
CA ARG A 587 -7.53 85.71 56.17
C ARG A 587 -7.40 86.98 55.32
N LYS A 588 -7.58 86.86 54.00
CA LYS A 588 -7.52 87.99 53.05
C LYS A 588 -8.69 88.96 53.30
N ASP A 589 -9.88 88.44 53.59
CA ASP A 589 -11.06 89.26 53.82
C ASP A 589 -11.03 89.94 55.21
N ASP A 590 -10.49 89.27 56.25
CA ASP A 590 -10.21 89.90 57.55
C ASP A 590 -9.22 91.07 57.45
N LEU A 591 -8.14 90.89 56.68
CA LEU A 591 -7.15 91.94 56.46
C LEU A 591 -7.75 93.13 55.70
N LYS A 592 -8.69 92.89 54.78
CA LYS A 592 -9.44 93.97 54.12
C LYS A 592 -10.30 94.76 55.11
N HIS A 593 -10.97 94.08 56.05
CA HIS A 593 -11.73 94.76 57.10
C HIS A 593 -10.84 95.61 58.00
N GLN A 594 -9.67 95.10 58.42
CA GLN A 594 -8.72 95.88 59.22
C GLN A 594 -8.20 97.15 58.51
N VAL A 595 -7.97 97.08 57.19
CA VAL A 595 -7.59 98.26 56.40
C VAL A 595 -8.71 99.28 56.37
N ALA A 596 -9.97 98.86 56.20
CA ALA A 596 -11.12 99.76 56.19
C ALA A 596 -11.33 100.47 57.54
N ASP A 597 -11.13 99.77 58.66
CA ASP A 597 -11.26 100.36 60.01
C ASP A 597 -10.17 101.42 60.26
N LEU A 598 -8.91 101.13 59.89
CA LEU A 598 -7.80 102.08 60.00
C LEU A 598 -7.98 103.34 59.13
N GLU A 599 -8.58 103.20 57.95
CA GLU A 599 -8.93 104.35 57.09
C GLU A 599 -10.00 105.24 57.74
N SER A 600 -10.97 104.64 58.46
CA SER A 600 -12.00 105.37 59.20
C SER A 600 -11.42 106.14 60.40
N GLU A 601 -10.53 105.50 61.18
CA GLU A 601 -9.85 106.15 62.33
C GLU A 601 -8.97 107.33 61.89
N LEU A 602 -8.29 107.21 60.75
CA LEU A 602 -7.49 108.30 60.19
C LEU A 602 -8.35 109.52 59.84
N GLU A 603 -9.56 109.31 59.35
CA GLU A 603 -10.45 110.40 58.94
C GLU A 603 -11.13 111.09 60.14
N GLU A 604 -11.39 110.36 61.22
CA GLU A 604 -11.78 110.95 62.51
C GLU A 604 -10.66 111.80 63.13
N SER A 605 -9.41 111.33 63.04
CA SER A 605 -8.23 112.08 63.52
C SER A 605 -8.00 113.37 62.74
N LYS A 606 -8.20 113.37 61.41
CA LYS A 606 -8.16 114.59 60.58
C LYS A 606 -9.25 115.60 60.97
N LYS A 607 -10.48 115.15 61.25
CA LYS A 607 -11.56 116.02 61.74
C LYS A 607 -11.22 116.65 63.10
N ALA A 608 -10.62 115.89 64.01
CA ALA A 608 -10.18 116.40 65.31
C ALA A 608 -9.07 117.47 65.17
N HIS A 609 -8.13 117.29 64.25
CA HIS A 609 -7.08 118.27 63.95
C HIS A 609 -7.64 119.59 63.38
N SER A 610 -8.68 119.52 62.54
CA SER A 610 -9.37 120.70 62.00
C SER A 610 -10.04 121.56 63.09
N ILE A 611 -10.68 120.92 64.09
CA ILE A 611 -11.33 121.60 65.22
C ILE A 611 -10.29 122.28 66.13
N LEU A 612 -9.13 121.65 66.34
CA LEU A 612 -8.05 122.18 67.17
C LEU A 612 -7.37 123.40 66.53
N ASN A 613 -7.22 123.42 65.20
CA ASN A 613 -6.67 124.54 64.44
C ASN A 613 -7.54 125.82 64.55
N ASN A 614 -8.87 125.68 64.57
CA ASN A 614 -9.78 126.81 64.75
C ASN A 614 -9.69 127.43 66.16
N LYS A 615 -9.50 126.62 67.22
CA LYS A 615 -9.28 127.12 68.59
C LYS A 615 -7.92 127.81 68.77
N TRP A 616 -6.92 127.47 67.96
CA TRP A 616 -5.61 128.13 67.95
C TRP A 616 -5.68 129.53 67.31
N LYS A 617 -6.53 129.71 66.28
CA LYS A 617 -6.80 131.01 65.64
C LYS A 617 -7.43 132.04 66.58
N GLU A 618 -8.34 131.64 67.46
CA GLU A 618 -8.98 132.55 68.43
C GLU A 618 -8.01 133.04 69.53
N LYS A 619 -7.10 132.18 70.01
CA LYS A 619 -6.06 132.57 70.98
C LYS A 619 -4.96 133.45 70.38
N SER A 620 -4.65 133.26 69.10
CA SER A 620 -3.69 134.11 68.35
C SER A 620 -4.24 135.53 68.11
N GLN A 621 -5.57 135.68 67.97
CA GLN A 621 -6.24 136.99 67.85
C GLN A 621 -6.18 137.85 69.12
N LEU A 622 -6.06 137.23 70.30
CA LEU A 622 -5.93 137.91 71.60
C LEU A 622 -4.48 138.37 71.88
N ILE A 623 -3.49 137.66 71.34
CA ILE A 623 -2.06 138.03 71.39
C ILE A 623 -1.77 139.18 70.40
N GLY A 624 -2.44 139.19 69.24
CA GLY A 624 -2.34 140.28 68.25
C GLY A 624 -2.92 141.63 68.68
N GLN A 625 -3.66 141.71 69.80
CA GLN A 625 -4.13 142.98 70.39
C GLN A 625 -3.07 143.63 71.31
N LEU A 626 -2.20 142.83 71.95
CA LEU A 626 -1.07 143.31 72.77
C LEU A 626 0.16 143.65 71.91
N GLU A 627 0.38 142.93 70.81
CA GLU A 627 1.42 143.25 69.81
C GLU A 627 1.13 144.55 69.04
N LYS A 628 -0.14 144.94 68.88
CA LYS A 628 -0.57 146.17 68.19
C LYS A 628 -0.15 147.46 68.90
N GLN A 629 0.01 147.44 70.22
CA GLN A 629 0.51 148.59 70.99
C GLN A 629 2.04 148.74 70.87
N VAL A 630 2.77 147.64 70.68
CA VAL A 630 4.23 147.63 70.50
C VAL A 630 4.61 147.95 69.04
N GLN A 631 3.80 147.54 68.07
CA GLN A 631 3.98 147.85 66.65
C GLN A 631 3.71 149.32 66.30
N GLN A 632 2.78 150.01 67.00
CA GLN A 632 2.57 151.46 66.83
C GLN A 632 3.81 152.33 67.18
N MET A 633 4.67 151.87 68.09
CA MET A 633 5.95 152.55 68.35
C MET A 633 6.98 152.30 67.24
N LYS A 634 6.96 151.10 66.65
CA LYS A 634 7.90 150.68 65.60
C LYS A 634 7.60 151.36 64.26
N ASP A 635 6.34 151.55 63.92
CA ASP A 635 5.89 152.19 62.66
C ASP A 635 6.28 153.69 62.55
N ASN A 636 6.49 154.37 63.69
CA ASN A 636 7.04 155.73 63.71
C ASN A 636 8.53 155.79 63.34
N TRP A 637 9.28 154.71 63.60
CA TRP A 637 10.70 154.60 63.27
C TRP A 637 10.91 154.17 61.80
N GLU A 638 10.10 153.24 61.30
CA GLU A 638 10.19 152.76 59.90
C GLU A 638 9.84 153.85 58.86
N ASN A 639 8.98 154.82 59.20
CA ASN A 639 8.72 155.99 58.34
C ASN A 639 9.91 156.95 58.21
N LYS A 640 10.83 156.95 59.18
CA LYS A 640 12.10 157.72 59.12
C LYS A 640 13.11 157.01 58.22
N GLU A 641 13.15 155.68 58.29
CA GLU A 641 14.02 154.81 57.50
C GLU A 641 13.65 154.81 56.00
N LYS A 642 12.36 154.89 55.68
CA LYS A 642 11.87 155.04 54.29
C LYS A 642 12.39 156.31 53.58
N LYS A 643 12.68 157.38 54.33
CA LYS A 643 13.29 158.62 53.81
C LYS A 643 14.77 158.43 53.44
N LEU A 644 15.52 157.71 54.27
CA LEU A 644 16.96 157.42 54.04
C LEU A 644 17.18 156.37 52.93
N THR A 645 16.21 155.49 52.74
CA THR A 645 16.20 154.44 51.71
C THR A 645 16.10 155.00 50.29
N GLN A 646 15.49 156.18 50.11
CA GLN A 646 15.49 156.92 48.84
C GLN A 646 16.87 157.51 48.51
N GLU A 647 17.64 157.94 49.50
CA GLU A 647 19.02 158.44 49.31
C GLU A 647 19.98 157.31 48.93
N ARG A 648 19.79 156.12 49.51
CA ARG A 648 20.53 154.90 49.16
C ARG A 648 20.31 154.45 47.70
N ASN A 649 19.10 154.53 47.16
CA ASN A 649 18.84 154.09 45.78
C ASN A 649 19.44 155.04 44.73
N LYS A 650 19.73 156.31 45.09
CA LYS A 650 20.59 157.22 44.29
C LYS A 650 22.06 156.82 44.34
N ALA A 651 22.54 156.32 45.48
CA ALA A 651 23.92 155.87 45.66
C ALA A 651 24.21 154.51 44.97
N VAL A 652 23.19 153.67 44.77
CA VAL A 652 23.31 152.39 44.07
C VAL A 652 23.36 152.55 42.54
N GLU A 653 22.92 153.69 41.99
CA GLU A 653 23.17 154.03 40.58
C GLU A 653 24.65 154.44 40.35
N ALA A 654 25.33 154.93 41.40
CA ALA A 654 26.78 155.09 41.43
C ALA A 654 27.54 153.76 41.62
N ALA A 655 26.84 152.64 41.86
CA ALA A 655 27.45 151.32 41.93
C ALA A 655 28.12 150.89 40.62
N SER A 656 27.48 151.02 39.47
CA SER A 656 27.90 150.18 38.34
C SER A 656 29.19 150.63 37.65
N THR A 657 29.57 151.91 37.74
CA THR A 657 30.76 152.45 37.05
C THR A 657 32.08 152.21 37.80
N ALA A 658 32.07 152.18 39.13
CA ALA A 658 33.29 151.98 39.93
C ALA A 658 33.74 150.50 39.95
N ILE A 659 32.78 149.59 39.85
CA ILE A 659 32.99 148.13 39.87
C ILE A 659 33.71 147.63 38.60
N GLU A 660 33.67 148.36 37.49
CA GLU A 660 34.40 148.02 36.24
C GLU A 660 35.89 148.43 36.28
N LYS A 661 36.26 149.47 37.04
CA LYS A 661 37.66 149.93 37.18
C LYS A 661 38.43 149.21 38.30
N LEU A 662 37.78 148.88 39.41
CA LEU A 662 38.44 148.24 40.55
C LEU A 662 38.80 146.76 40.30
N ARG A 663 38.04 146.05 39.45
CA ARG A 663 38.39 144.69 39.00
C ARG A 663 39.73 144.61 38.26
N SER A 664 40.23 145.72 37.70
CA SER A 664 41.57 145.79 37.10
C SER A 664 42.69 146.00 38.12
N VAL A 665 42.39 146.53 39.31
CA VAL A 665 43.37 146.84 40.37
C VAL A 665 43.52 145.67 41.34
N ASP A 666 42.44 144.90 41.55
CA ASP A 666 42.40 143.70 42.40
C ASP A 666 43.39 142.60 41.95
N ASP A 667 43.74 142.50 40.66
CA ASP A 667 44.67 141.46 40.17
C ASP A 667 46.16 141.81 40.30
N SER A 668 46.54 143.09 40.35
CA SER A 668 47.96 143.49 40.41
C SER A 668 48.48 143.66 41.84
N PHE A 669 47.62 144.01 42.80
CA PHE A 669 48.02 144.24 44.19
C PHE A 669 48.18 142.93 44.98
N ARG A 670 47.38 141.91 44.63
CA ARG A 670 47.48 140.55 45.19
C ARG A 670 48.85 139.89 45.04
N LYS A 671 49.67 140.31 44.07
CA LYS A 671 51.03 139.77 43.87
C LYS A 671 52.14 140.49 44.64
N GLN A 672 51.89 141.67 45.21
CA GLN A 672 52.93 142.46 45.88
C GLN A 672 52.83 142.45 47.42
N LEU A 673 51.63 142.32 47.99
CA LEU A 673 51.46 142.40 49.44
C LEU A 673 51.85 141.10 50.17
N GLU A 674 51.53 139.94 49.59
CA GLU A 674 51.92 138.62 50.14
C GLU A 674 53.46 138.47 50.25
N ALA A 675 54.22 139.15 49.40
CA ALA A 675 55.68 139.18 49.48
C ALA A 675 56.22 140.12 50.58
N LYS A 676 55.44 141.12 51.01
CA LYS A 676 55.87 142.15 51.96
C LYS A 676 55.46 141.85 53.41
N GLU A 677 54.31 141.23 53.62
CA GLU A 677 53.84 140.80 54.95
C GLU A 677 54.71 139.67 55.50
N SER A 678 55.17 138.74 54.66
CA SER A 678 56.11 137.69 55.07
C SER A 678 57.45 138.23 55.58
N LEU A 679 57.85 139.45 55.18
CA LEU A 679 59.08 140.11 55.63
C LEU A 679 58.86 140.96 56.90
N HIS A 680 57.69 141.59 57.06
CA HIS A 680 57.38 142.38 58.25
C HIS A 680 57.11 141.53 59.49
N GLN A 681 56.59 140.31 59.32
CA GLN A 681 56.33 139.41 60.43
C GLN A 681 57.62 138.88 61.09
N GLU A 682 58.74 138.80 60.34
CA GLU A 682 60.06 138.47 60.90
C GLU A 682 60.71 139.68 61.61
N GLU A 683 60.44 140.91 61.16
CA GLU A 683 61.04 142.13 61.73
C GLU A 683 60.37 142.57 63.04
N ILE A 684 59.04 142.45 63.16
CA ILE A 684 58.29 142.85 64.37
C ILE A 684 58.65 141.95 65.57
N ASN A 685 58.77 140.64 65.35
CA ASN A 685 59.18 139.71 66.40
C ASN A 685 60.60 140.00 66.93
N ARG A 686 61.47 140.62 66.12
CA ARG A 686 62.80 141.06 66.55
C ARG A 686 62.74 142.32 67.42
N LEU A 687 61.91 143.29 67.06
CA LEU A 687 61.73 144.56 67.78
C LEU A 687 61.00 144.40 69.13
N GLU A 688 60.07 143.45 69.22
CA GLU A 688 59.37 143.12 70.47
C GLU A 688 60.34 142.60 71.55
N HIS A 689 61.36 141.85 71.12
CA HIS A 689 62.39 141.31 72.01
C HIS A 689 63.43 142.34 72.47
N GLU A 690 63.72 143.37 71.65
CA GLU A 690 64.61 144.49 72.00
C GLU A 690 63.93 145.52 72.92
N LYS A 691 62.67 145.86 72.69
CA LYS A 691 61.97 146.86 73.52
C LYS A 691 61.61 146.38 74.92
N GLN A 692 61.36 145.08 75.10
CA GLN A 692 61.16 144.51 76.42
C GLN A 692 62.44 144.62 77.27
N ALA A 693 63.62 144.50 76.65
CA ALA A 693 64.91 144.66 77.33
C ALA A 693 65.23 146.13 77.71
N GLU A 694 64.77 147.11 76.93
CA GLU A 694 64.95 148.54 77.25
C GLU A 694 64.00 149.04 78.35
N LEU A 695 62.79 148.51 78.46
CA LEU A 695 61.85 148.91 79.52
C LEU A 695 62.29 148.41 80.90
N ASP A 696 62.83 147.20 80.98
CA ASP A 696 63.45 146.69 82.21
C ASP A 696 64.64 147.55 82.65
N GLN A 697 65.34 148.20 81.70
CA GLN A 697 66.38 149.18 81.98
C GLN A 697 65.84 150.54 82.47
N ALA A 698 64.61 150.91 82.07
CA ALA A 698 63.93 152.13 82.53
C ALA A 698 63.30 151.96 83.92
N TYR A 699 62.78 150.76 84.24
CA TYR A 699 62.35 150.40 85.59
C TYR A 699 63.47 150.53 86.63
N GLN A 700 64.72 150.31 86.22
CA GLN A 700 65.88 150.48 87.08
C GLN A 700 66.22 151.95 87.38
N LYS A 701 65.96 152.88 86.43
CA LYS A 701 66.25 154.32 86.61
C LYS A 701 65.17 155.08 87.38
N VAL A 702 63.90 154.67 87.31
CA VAL A 702 62.82 155.30 88.09
C VAL A 702 62.91 154.90 89.58
N TYR A 703 63.37 153.68 89.85
CA TYR A 703 63.71 153.22 91.19
C TYR A 703 64.79 154.11 91.84
N GLU A 704 65.73 154.66 91.07
CA GLU A 704 66.79 155.57 91.55
C GLU A 704 66.31 157.02 91.79
N VAL A 705 65.18 157.46 91.20
CA VAL A 705 64.70 158.86 91.30
C VAL A 705 63.67 159.12 92.41
N GLU A 706 62.76 158.20 92.75
CA GLU A 706 61.80 158.45 93.87
C GLU A 706 62.33 158.04 95.26
N GLU A 707 63.49 157.39 95.34
CA GLU A 707 64.30 157.39 96.57
C GLU A 707 64.73 158.82 96.96
N GLU A 708 64.98 159.74 96.01
CA GLU A 708 65.27 161.16 96.30
C GLU A 708 64.05 161.93 96.85
N MET A 709 62.81 161.48 96.55
CA MET A 709 61.58 162.18 97.00
C MET A 709 61.05 161.70 98.36
N ARG A 710 61.52 160.54 98.83
CA ARG A 710 61.49 160.18 100.27
C ARG A 710 62.40 161.09 101.12
N GLU A 711 63.34 161.84 100.52
CA GLU A 711 64.24 162.76 101.22
C GLU A 711 63.62 164.16 101.43
N LEU A 712 62.83 164.68 100.47
CA LEU A 712 62.24 166.04 100.52
C LEU A 712 60.98 166.22 101.40
N LEU A 713 60.20 165.17 101.73
CA LEU A 713 59.03 165.27 102.64
C LEU A 713 59.33 164.89 104.09
N ARG A 714 60.51 164.30 104.35
CA ARG A 714 61.11 164.33 105.69
C ARG A 714 61.44 165.77 106.13
N ASP A 715 61.76 166.66 105.18
CA ASP A 715 61.95 168.10 105.45
C ASP A 715 60.63 168.85 105.77
N GLN A 716 59.45 168.27 105.49
CA GLN A 716 58.15 168.85 105.88
C GLN A 716 57.58 168.30 107.22
N ASP A 717 58.04 167.14 107.69
CA ASP A 717 57.81 166.66 109.08
C ASP A 717 58.40 167.64 110.13
N ALA A 718 59.42 168.43 109.75
CA ALA A 718 60.09 169.40 110.62
C ALA A 718 59.39 170.77 110.75
N SER A 719 58.58 171.19 109.77
CA SER A 719 58.01 172.56 109.75
C SER A 719 56.66 172.70 110.48
N LYS A 720 55.82 171.66 110.61
CA LYS A 720 54.51 171.78 111.30
C LYS A 720 54.49 171.29 112.76
N LYS A 721 55.46 170.49 113.20
CA LYS A 721 55.78 170.40 114.64
C LYS A 721 56.06 171.80 115.21
N ALA A 722 56.74 172.71 114.50
CA ALA A 722 56.91 174.10 114.94
C ALA A 722 55.59 174.95 115.02
N THR A 723 54.46 174.44 114.53
CA THR A 723 53.11 175.02 114.79
C THR A 723 52.35 174.34 115.94
N GLU A 724 52.87 173.23 116.53
CA GLU A 724 52.51 172.68 117.87
C GLU A 724 52.29 173.81 118.89
N GLU A 725 53.25 174.70 118.93
CA GLU A 725 53.52 175.62 120.03
C GLU A 725 52.35 176.37 120.63
N LYS A 726 51.60 176.96 119.68
CA LYS A 726 51.05 178.29 119.86
C LYS A 726 49.56 178.30 120.19
N VAL A 727 48.80 177.21 119.97
CA VAL A 727 47.37 177.14 120.37
C VAL A 727 47.11 176.34 121.65
N LYS A 728 48.03 175.45 122.06
CA LYS A 728 48.08 174.91 123.45
C LYS A 728 48.16 176.01 124.54
N ARG A 729 48.52 177.26 124.20
CA ARG A 729 48.69 178.40 125.15
C ARG A 729 47.51 179.38 125.25
N LEU A 730 46.51 179.35 124.37
CA LEU A 730 45.53 180.46 124.30
C LEU A 730 44.11 180.21 124.86
N THR A 731 43.70 179.00 125.27
CA THR A 731 42.41 178.88 126.00
C THR A 731 42.39 177.91 127.19
N LYS A 732 43.56 177.45 127.64
CA LYS A 732 43.81 177.20 129.07
C LYS A 732 43.69 178.50 129.91
N ALA A 733 43.56 179.68 129.29
CA ALA A 733 43.53 181.00 129.92
C ALA A 733 42.12 181.62 130.11
N LEU A 734 41.05 180.92 129.75
CA LEU A 734 39.66 181.30 130.07
C LEU A 734 38.86 180.00 130.26
N GLY A 735 38.90 179.29 131.38
CA GLY A 735 39.26 179.74 132.73
C GLY A 735 38.00 180.15 133.49
N ASP A 736 37.48 179.20 134.27
CA ASP A 736 37.33 179.32 135.72
C ASP A 736 36.50 180.46 136.33
N LEU A 737 35.78 181.29 135.59
CA LEU A 737 35.08 182.44 136.16
C LEU A 737 33.71 182.69 135.51
N GLN A 738 32.70 181.91 135.91
CA GLN A 738 31.42 182.44 136.42
C GLN A 738 30.40 181.31 136.69
N THR A 739 30.71 180.51 137.71
CA THR A 739 29.73 180.10 138.72
C THR A 739 28.99 181.33 139.26
N ASP A 740 27.70 181.17 139.60
CA ASP A 740 27.15 181.58 140.89
C ASP A 740 27.77 182.86 141.50
N LEU A 741 26.96 183.90 141.72
CA LEU A 741 27.34 184.78 142.83
C LEU A 741 26.98 184.00 144.10
N MET A 742 27.82 183.02 144.50
CA MET A 742 27.41 181.84 145.29
C MET A 742 26.41 180.91 144.63
#